data_AF-A0A9P1DPB3-F1
#
_entry.id   AF-A0A9P1DPB3-F1
#
_cell.length_a   1.000
_cell.length_b   1.000
_cell.length_c   1.000
_cell.angle_alpha   90.00
_cell.angle_beta   90.00
_cell.angle_gamma   90.00
#
_symmetry.space_group_name_H-M   'P 1'
#
loop_
_entity.id
_entity.type
_entity.pdbx_description
1 polymer ?
#
loop_
_entity_poly.entity_id
_entity_poly.type
_entity_poly.pdbx_seq_one_letter_code
_entity_poly.pdbx_strand_id
1 'polypeptide(L)'
;MGLSTSVLAAPAAPAAPAAPTAPGDDDVPPLALHARAAAQLLQSGSVEEAQGPLQECLKVLEERDREVDLNTSELLALSDALSLAFHVAPASVVVAFRAAALVAWLARHCQQQPGRWSTPVLDHLQLYGRLISSAWVEGGVLTQQAMDNNRYLLLLGEIMCQVSEIDLEQRQHWTELASRCFGADFWRSSFFASHLQSLLKIITVCPLQTTQHLAFRTLQACDESEDFPGLLDRVLAFQISWAKDPALSAQLNTWAAAALAQLQCRPVASAGCCLAAFFAERLPKTERLRKAFGPLLQTALMEKEPPGGLLKPCIFSTCMGLCGPQSEISCSLAVTLTSLLPVQLMSDHVELERLQRSTQQVLLPRLCVAMGKTVGTLSCEDQVGMAGTLESWAAAVSSHPSVGSPSPARRRFCSSAFFAVATVAREAELSKLCPEALLLFLKALSAVDRFREDSQEYRAICLSLVQCGRNFGAAFEDDLLDTFCELDRGPESNREVRLYFWMSLLAMAQVKDLQRAWPVLLRCLRGSGALAARAVALAALSKAPAWEMLTAALEAFEAAEGEEIMSALQHSIDRFMELAESEGGQQVTALLQELQRRCHSAQQRGDDKKAALLFQLLCLALQKQPAATVQAAVAELLPLQQPFRQLFAAHVASTFPEAARQQLAAWLLRRFPDAARAFHESTPAIGEPQPVLRAAM
;
A
#
# COMPACT_ATOMS: atom_id res chain seq x y z
N MET A 1 4.29 -52.61 -28.93
CA MET A 1 4.90 -53.88 -28.49
C MET A 1 4.53 -54.02 -27.01
N GLY A 2 3.44 -54.70 -26.66
CA GLY A 2 3.38 -56.17 -26.54
C GLY A 2 4.25 -56.58 -25.35
N LEU A 3 3.74 -56.97 -24.18
CA LEU A 3 2.87 -58.12 -23.95
C LEU A 3 2.02 -57.97 -22.67
N SER A 4 0.78 -58.42 -22.83
CA SER A 4 -0.18 -58.81 -21.79
C SER A 4 0.18 -60.18 -21.22
N THR A 5 -0.07 -60.42 -19.93
CA THR A 5 -0.49 -61.74 -19.42
C THR A 5 -1.37 -61.59 -18.17
N SER A 6 -2.67 -61.81 -18.37
CA SER A 6 -3.63 -62.20 -17.35
C SER A 6 -3.45 -63.68 -16.98
N VAL A 7 -3.51 -64.03 -15.70
CA VAL A 7 -3.79 -65.42 -15.27
C VAL A 7 -4.78 -65.41 -14.11
N LEU A 8 -6.02 -65.76 -14.46
CA LEU A 8 -7.00 -66.62 -13.80
C LEU A 8 -6.96 -66.84 -12.28
N ALA A 9 -8.11 -66.55 -11.67
CA ALA A 9 -8.55 -66.98 -10.35
C ALA A 9 -9.06 -68.43 -10.32
N ALA A 10 -8.85 -69.13 -9.20
CA ALA A 10 -9.78 -70.03 -8.46
C ALA A 10 -8.99 -71.01 -7.56
N PRO A 11 -9.55 -71.63 -6.50
CA PRO A 11 -10.74 -71.30 -5.71
C PRO A 11 -10.43 -71.11 -4.21
N ALA A 12 -11.42 -70.59 -3.47
CA ALA A 12 -11.40 -70.43 -2.02
C ALA A 12 -11.20 -71.78 -1.29
N ALA A 13 -10.25 -71.80 -0.35
CA ALA A 13 -10.13 -72.85 0.66
C ALA A 13 -11.13 -72.57 1.80
N PRO A 14 -11.76 -73.61 2.39
CA PRO A 14 -12.81 -73.44 3.38
C PRO A 14 -12.26 -72.82 4.66
N ALA A 15 -13.08 -71.94 5.25
CA ALA A 15 -12.85 -71.30 6.53
C ALA A 15 -12.49 -72.33 7.61
N ALA A 16 -11.37 -72.09 8.29
CA ALA A 16 -11.08 -72.74 9.56
C ALA A 16 -12.16 -72.29 10.58
N PRO A 17 -12.69 -73.20 11.41
CA PRO A 17 -13.70 -72.84 12.39
C PRO A 17 -13.13 -71.84 13.38
N ALA A 18 -13.90 -70.79 13.63
CA ALA A 18 -13.64 -69.79 14.65
C ALA A 18 -13.30 -70.46 15.98
N ALA A 19 -12.13 -70.14 16.52
CA ALA A 19 -11.85 -70.34 17.93
C ALA A 19 -12.87 -69.52 18.73
N PRO A 20 -13.37 -70.03 19.88
CA PRO A 20 -14.40 -69.35 20.65
C PRO A 20 -13.87 -67.98 21.07
N THR A 21 -14.53 -66.93 20.56
CA THR A 21 -14.36 -65.56 21.03
C THR A 21 -14.64 -65.53 22.53
N ALA A 22 -13.62 -65.10 23.28
CA ALA A 22 -13.81 -64.72 24.67
C ALA A 22 -14.88 -63.61 24.73
N PRO A 23 -15.75 -63.60 25.75
CA PRO A 23 -16.83 -62.64 25.83
C PRO A 23 -16.27 -61.27 26.25
N GLY A 24 -16.48 -60.25 25.41
CA GLY A 24 -16.46 -58.83 25.79
C GLY A 24 -15.24 -58.01 25.36
N ASP A 25 -15.11 -57.69 24.06
CA ASP A 25 -14.20 -56.64 23.57
C ASP A 25 -14.91 -55.60 22.65
N ASP A 26 -16.22 -55.73 22.39
CA ASP A 26 -16.97 -54.86 21.45
C ASP A 26 -17.21 -53.42 21.96
N ASP A 27 -16.92 -53.13 23.24
CA ASP A 27 -17.09 -51.80 23.85
C ASP A 27 -15.77 -51.02 24.03
N VAL A 28 -14.64 -51.54 23.56
CA VAL A 28 -13.34 -50.83 23.70
C VAL A 28 -13.23 -49.73 22.64
N PRO A 29 -13.01 -48.46 23.02
CA PRO A 29 -12.84 -47.38 22.06
C PRO A 29 -11.72 -47.68 21.05
N PRO A 30 -11.88 -47.37 19.74
CA PRO A 30 -10.90 -47.69 18.71
C PRO A 30 -9.47 -47.22 19.04
N LEU A 31 -9.36 -46.04 19.67
CA LEU A 31 -8.09 -45.48 20.13
C LEU A 31 -7.42 -46.36 21.20
N ALA A 32 -8.18 -46.83 22.19
CA ALA A 32 -7.66 -47.70 23.25
C ALA A 32 -7.25 -49.07 22.70
N LEU A 33 -7.96 -49.59 21.70
CA LEU A 33 -7.62 -50.84 21.02
C LEU A 33 -6.28 -50.73 20.28
N HIS A 34 -6.10 -49.69 19.46
CA HIS A 34 -4.85 -49.48 18.74
C HIS A 34 -3.67 -49.16 19.67
N ALA A 35 -3.90 -48.39 20.73
CA ALA A 35 -2.85 -48.08 21.71
C ALA A 35 -2.40 -49.33 22.48
N ARG A 36 -3.33 -50.20 22.91
CA ARG A 36 -3.00 -51.48 23.54
C ARG A 36 -2.24 -52.40 22.59
N ALA A 37 -2.65 -52.49 21.32
CA ALA A 37 -1.94 -53.26 20.31
C ALA A 37 -0.50 -52.74 20.10
N ALA A 38 -0.30 -51.41 20.05
CA ALA A 38 1.03 -50.81 20.00
C ALA A 38 1.88 -51.20 21.23
N ALA A 39 1.32 -51.06 22.44
CA ALA A 39 2.01 -51.40 23.68
C ALA A 39 2.45 -52.88 23.72
N GLN A 40 1.58 -53.81 23.31
CA GLN A 40 1.90 -55.24 23.27
C GLN A 40 3.04 -55.56 22.30
N LEU A 41 3.02 -54.99 21.09
CA LEU A 41 4.07 -55.19 20.09
C LEU A 41 5.41 -54.58 20.53
N LEU A 42 5.39 -53.43 21.21
CA LEU A 42 6.59 -52.81 21.76
C LEU A 42 7.18 -53.65 22.92
N GLN A 43 6.33 -54.22 23.78
CA GLN A 43 6.76 -55.13 24.84
C GLN A 43 7.35 -56.43 24.31
N SER A 44 6.82 -56.96 23.20
CA SER A 44 7.35 -58.18 22.56
C SER A 44 8.62 -57.94 21.73
N GLY A 45 9.08 -56.69 21.61
CA GLY A 45 10.24 -56.31 20.80
C GLY A 45 9.97 -56.16 19.30
N SER A 46 8.70 -56.24 18.87
CA SER A 46 8.27 -56.09 17.47
C SER A 46 8.16 -54.60 17.08
N VAL A 47 9.27 -53.86 17.14
CA VAL A 47 9.30 -52.39 16.98
C VAL A 47 8.78 -51.92 15.61
N GLU A 48 9.05 -52.66 14.54
CA GLU A 48 8.57 -52.31 13.19
C GLU A 48 7.05 -52.50 13.05
N GLU A 49 6.51 -53.58 13.62
CA GLU A 49 5.07 -53.89 13.56
C GLU A 49 4.26 -52.91 14.40
N ALA A 50 4.82 -52.43 15.51
CA ALA A 50 4.19 -51.42 16.38
C ALA A 50 3.94 -50.08 15.67
N GLN A 51 4.62 -49.81 14.55
CA GLN A 51 4.40 -48.59 13.77
C GLN A 51 2.93 -48.51 13.33
N GLY A 52 2.39 -49.57 12.72
CA GLY A 52 1.03 -49.58 12.16
C GLY A 52 -0.03 -49.13 13.17
N PRO A 53 -0.14 -49.78 14.34
CA PRO A 53 -1.07 -49.38 15.39
C PRO A 53 -0.88 -47.93 15.89
N LEU A 54 0.35 -47.44 16.02
CA LEU A 54 0.59 -46.04 16.41
C LEU A 54 0.09 -45.05 15.35
N GLN A 55 0.14 -45.40 14.06
CA GLN A 55 -0.41 -44.57 12.99
C GLN A 55 -1.94 -44.58 12.99
N GLU A 56 -2.55 -45.71 13.29
CA GLU A 56 -4.01 -45.79 13.44
C GLU A 56 -4.49 -44.99 14.65
N CYS A 57 -3.74 -44.98 15.76
CA CYS A 57 -4.02 -44.04 16.87
C CYS A 57 -4.05 -42.58 16.39
N LEU A 58 -3.06 -42.16 15.60
CA LEU A 58 -3.00 -40.80 15.06
C LEU A 58 -4.19 -40.50 14.15
N LYS A 59 -4.53 -41.41 13.23
CA LYS A 59 -5.68 -41.24 12.33
C LYS A 59 -6.98 -41.10 13.11
N VAL A 60 -7.21 -41.96 14.10
CA VAL A 60 -8.41 -41.90 14.95
C VAL A 60 -8.48 -40.55 15.69
N LEU A 61 -7.35 -40.02 16.15
CA LEU A 61 -7.31 -38.70 16.81
C LEU A 61 -7.53 -37.54 15.83
N GLU A 62 -6.94 -37.61 14.63
CA GLU A 62 -7.13 -36.61 13.56
C GLU A 62 -8.57 -36.58 13.03
N GLU A 63 -9.22 -37.74 12.92
CA GLU A 63 -10.64 -37.85 12.54
C GLU A 63 -11.58 -37.29 13.63
N ARG A 64 -11.12 -37.29 14.89
CA ARG A 64 -11.85 -36.78 16.07
C ARG A 64 -11.55 -35.33 16.43
N ASP A 65 -10.77 -34.59 15.62
CA ASP A 65 -10.21 -33.24 15.90
C ASP A 65 -11.25 -32.14 16.26
N ARG A 66 -12.56 -32.42 16.20
CA ARG A 66 -13.63 -31.49 16.59
C ARG A 66 -14.54 -31.97 17.72
N GLU A 67 -14.54 -33.26 18.06
CA GLU A 67 -15.49 -33.83 19.00
C GLU A 67 -14.81 -34.89 19.89
N VAL A 68 -14.98 -34.72 21.21
CA VAL A 68 -14.82 -35.71 22.31
C VAL A 68 -13.61 -35.51 23.25
N ASP A 69 -13.93 -35.50 24.56
CA ASP A 69 -13.00 -35.72 25.69
C ASP A 69 -12.44 -37.14 25.65
N LEU A 70 -11.11 -37.30 25.67
CA LEU A 70 -10.51 -38.62 25.86
C LEU A 70 -10.92 -39.18 27.22
N ASN A 71 -11.53 -40.37 27.23
CA ASN A 71 -11.90 -41.00 28.49
C ASN A 71 -10.65 -41.55 29.21
N THR A 72 -10.76 -41.82 30.51
CA THR A 72 -9.63 -42.28 31.33
C THR A 72 -8.99 -43.56 30.78
N SER A 73 -9.78 -44.45 30.18
CA SER A 73 -9.26 -45.71 29.61
C SER A 73 -8.41 -45.50 28.35
N GLU A 74 -8.78 -44.53 27.50
CA GLU A 74 -8.02 -44.12 26.31
C GLU A 74 -6.71 -43.44 26.71
N LEU A 75 -6.75 -42.55 27.71
CA LEU A 75 -5.56 -41.88 28.24
C LEU A 75 -4.56 -42.86 28.84
N LEU A 76 -5.03 -43.83 29.63
CA LEU A 76 -4.17 -44.87 30.20
C LEU A 76 -3.55 -45.76 29.12
N ALA A 77 -4.35 -46.21 28.14
CA ALA A 77 -3.86 -47.03 27.03
C ALA A 77 -2.81 -46.29 26.19
N LEU A 78 -3.04 -44.99 25.90
CA LEU A 78 -2.04 -44.14 25.25
C LEU A 78 -0.79 -43.98 26.10
N SER A 79 -0.94 -43.81 27.41
CA SER A 79 0.20 -43.64 28.32
C SER A 79 1.11 -44.86 28.35
N ASP A 80 0.55 -46.06 28.40
CA ASP A 80 1.32 -47.31 28.33
C ASP A 80 2.06 -47.43 27.00
N ALA A 81 1.36 -47.19 25.88
CA ALA A 81 1.93 -47.26 24.54
C ALA A 81 3.06 -46.23 24.34
N LEU A 82 2.84 -44.97 24.74
CA LEU A 82 3.81 -43.88 24.61
C LEU A 82 5.03 -44.11 25.50
N SER A 83 4.82 -44.58 26.72
CA SER A 83 5.93 -44.90 27.63
C SER A 83 6.87 -45.91 26.98
N LEU A 84 6.32 -47.02 26.47
CA LEU A 84 7.11 -48.04 25.78
C LEU A 84 7.74 -47.52 24.48
N ALA A 85 6.99 -46.71 23.71
CA ALA A 85 7.46 -46.16 22.45
C ALA A 85 8.69 -45.26 22.65
N PHE A 86 8.71 -44.43 23.68
CA PHE A 86 9.88 -43.58 23.98
C PHE A 86 11.07 -44.37 24.55
N HIS A 87 10.85 -45.51 25.21
CA HIS A 87 11.96 -46.38 25.62
C HIS A 87 12.68 -47.00 24.41
N VAL A 88 11.96 -47.34 23.34
CA VAL A 88 12.56 -47.92 22.12
C VAL A 88 12.84 -46.88 21.02
N ALA A 89 12.43 -45.62 21.21
CA ALA A 89 12.59 -44.53 20.25
C ALA A 89 14.02 -44.35 19.70
N PRO A 90 15.11 -44.50 20.50
CA PRO A 90 16.46 -44.42 19.97
C PRO A 90 16.78 -45.47 18.89
N ALA A 91 16.06 -46.59 18.86
CA ALA A 91 16.21 -47.66 17.88
C ALA A 91 15.27 -47.52 16.67
N SER A 92 14.24 -46.66 16.72
CA SER A 92 13.31 -46.47 15.61
C SER A 92 12.79 -45.04 15.50
N VAL A 93 13.27 -44.34 14.48
CA VAL A 93 12.86 -42.99 14.09
C VAL A 93 11.36 -42.87 13.87
N VAL A 94 10.76 -43.86 13.19
CA VAL A 94 9.34 -43.82 12.83
C VAL A 94 8.45 -43.97 14.05
N VAL A 95 8.83 -44.84 15.00
CA VAL A 95 8.12 -44.99 16.28
C VAL A 95 8.25 -43.71 17.10
N ALA A 96 9.46 -43.15 17.19
CA ALA A 96 9.74 -41.90 17.89
C ALA A 96 8.89 -40.74 17.32
N PHE A 97 8.82 -40.62 16.00
CA PHE A 97 8.02 -39.63 15.29
C PHE A 97 6.52 -39.77 15.58
N ARG A 98 5.97 -40.99 15.49
CA ARG A 98 4.55 -41.24 15.74
C ARG A 98 4.18 -41.00 17.20
N ALA A 99 5.04 -41.39 18.13
CA ALA A 99 4.87 -41.12 19.55
C ALA A 99 4.89 -39.61 19.85
N ALA A 100 5.85 -38.87 19.29
CA ALA A 100 5.90 -37.41 19.44
C ALA A 100 4.67 -36.72 18.83
N ALA A 101 4.16 -37.21 17.70
CA ALA A 101 2.94 -36.69 17.07
C ALA A 101 1.70 -36.88 17.97
N LEU A 102 1.57 -38.03 18.62
CA LEU A 102 0.46 -38.30 19.54
C LEU A 102 0.51 -37.37 20.76
N VAL A 103 1.70 -37.16 21.33
CA VAL A 103 1.90 -36.23 22.45
C VAL A 103 1.62 -34.78 22.02
N ALA A 104 2.06 -34.37 20.82
CA ALA A 104 1.79 -33.05 20.26
C ALA A 104 0.29 -32.81 20.03
N TRP A 105 -0.44 -33.83 19.56
CA TRP A 105 -1.89 -33.76 19.42
C TRP A 105 -2.56 -33.54 20.79
N LEU A 106 -2.17 -34.32 21.82
CA LEU A 106 -2.69 -34.17 23.18
C LEU A 106 -2.48 -32.75 23.73
N ALA A 107 -1.26 -32.23 23.59
CA ALA A 107 -0.91 -30.88 24.05
C ALA A 107 -1.72 -29.80 23.30
N ARG A 108 -1.86 -29.92 21.98
CA ARG A 108 -2.61 -28.96 21.14
C ARG A 108 -4.09 -28.97 21.48
N HIS A 109 -4.68 -30.14 21.68
CA HIS A 109 -6.07 -30.29 22.06
C HIS A 109 -6.36 -29.62 23.42
N CYS A 110 -5.44 -29.73 24.39
CA CYS A 110 -5.55 -29.03 25.66
C CYS A 110 -5.42 -27.51 25.51
N GLN A 111 -4.49 -27.05 24.65
CA GLN A 111 -4.30 -25.61 24.40
C GLN A 111 -5.54 -24.94 23.80
N GLN A 112 -6.25 -25.61 22.88
CA GLN A 112 -7.47 -25.08 22.25
C GLN A 112 -8.66 -25.00 23.21
N GLN A 113 -8.58 -25.68 24.36
CA GLN A 113 -9.63 -25.71 25.37
C GLN A 113 -9.02 -25.43 26.75
N PRO A 114 -8.69 -24.16 27.08
CA PRO A 114 -7.86 -23.80 28.23
C PRO A 114 -8.39 -24.28 29.60
N GLY A 115 -9.68 -24.64 29.72
CA GLY A 115 -10.22 -25.29 30.93
C GLY A 115 -9.83 -26.77 31.11
N ARG A 116 -9.12 -27.37 30.15
CA ARG A 116 -8.75 -28.81 30.13
C ARG A 116 -7.32 -29.12 30.59
N TRP A 117 -6.54 -28.12 31.01
CA TRP A 117 -5.25 -28.33 31.70
C TRP A 117 -5.46 -28.90 33.12
N SER A 118 -6.04 -30.09 33.20
CA SER A 118 -6.22 -30.82 34.46
C SER A 118 -4.89 -31.39 34.94
N THR A 119 -4.71 -31.48 36.26
CA THR A 119 -3.50 -32.02 36.90
C THR A 119 -3.05 -33.37 36.30
N PRO A 120 -3.95 -34.35 36.04
CA PRO A 120 -3.53 -35.62 35.44
C PRO A 120 -2.91 -35.47 34.05
N VAL A 121 -3.45 -34.58 33.20
CA VAL A 121 -2.93 -34.38 31.84
C VAL A 121 -1.59 -33.66 31.88
N LEU A 122 -1.44 -32.66 32.76
CA LEU A 122 -0.17 -31.98 32.99
C LEU A 122 0.91 -32.95 33.50
N ASP A 123 0.57 -33.82 34.46
CA ASP A 123 1.48 -34.83 35.00
C ASP A 123 1.97 -35.79 33.90
N HIS A 124 1.05 -36.23 33.01
CA HIS A 124 1.39 -37.08 31.87
C HIS A 124 2.28 -36.36 30.86
N LEU A 125 1.98 -35.10 30.53
CA LEU A 125 2.82 -34.32 29.64
C LEU A 125 4.22 -34.11 30.25
N GLN A 126 4.33 -33.80 31.54
CA GLN A 126 5.63 -33.69 32.23
C GLN A 126 6.41 -35.01 32.20
N LEU A 127 5.73 -36.15 32.41
CA LEU A 127 6.33 -37.47 32.27
C LEU A 127 6.85 -37.70 30.85
N TYR A 128 6.04 -37.43 29.83
CA TYR A 128 6.44 -37.56 28.44
C TYR A 128 7.61 -36.65 28.10
N GLY A 129 7.67 -35.43 28.65
CA GLY A 129 8.81 -34.54 28.48
C GLY A 129 10.13 -35.16 28.93
N ARG A 130 10.13 -35.86 30.08
CA ARG A 130 11.32 -36.59 30.57
C ARG A 130 11.69 -37.75 29.66
N LEU A 131 10.70 -38.54 29.22
CA LEU A 131 10.92 -39.67 28.32
C LEU A 131 11.46 -39.20 26.95
N ILE A 132 10.86 -38.16 26.39
CA ILE A 132 11.31 -37.56 25.13
C ILE A 132 12.73 -37.00 25.31
N SER A 133 13.03 -36.31 26.41
CA SER A 133 14.38 -35.80 26.65
C SER A 133 15.43 -36.91 26.77
N SER A 134 15.04 -38.10 27.23
CA SER A 134 15.94 -39.26 27.27
C SER A 134 16.19 -39.89 25.89
N ALA A 135 15.21 -39.76 24.98
CA ALA A 135 15.33 -40.26 23.60
C ALA A 135 16.02 -39.24 22.67
N TRP A 136 15.75 -37.94 22.83
CA TRP A 136 16.35 -36.82 22.09
C TRP A 136 17.55 -36.23 22.84
N VAL A 137 18.55 -37.09 23.06
CA VAL A 137 19.84 -36.67 23.61
C VAL A 137 20.55 -35.75 22.61
N GLU A 138 21.20 -34.71 23.10
CA GLU A 138 21.98 -33.78 22.27
C GLU A 138 23.02 -34.53 21.44
N GLY A 139 23.04 -34.26 20.13
CA GLY A 139 23.92 -34.95 19.18
C GLY A 139 23.49 -36.38 18.85
N GLY A 140 22.38 -36.88 19.40
CA GLY A 140 21.81 -38.19 19.08
C GLY A 140 21.11 -38.22 17.73
N VAL A 141 20.89 -39.45 17.22
CA VAL A 141 20.30 -39.71 15.88
C VAL A 141 18.97 -38.98 15.66
N LEU A 142 18.11 -38.90 16.68
CA LEU A 142 16.81 -38.23 16.58
C LEU A 142 16.92 -36.70 16.48
N THR A 143 17.89 -36.10 17.18
CA THR A 143 18.15 -34.65 17.10
C THR A 143 18.80 -34.22 15.79
N GLN A 144 19.57 -35.11 15.15
CA GLN A 144 20.30 -34.83 13.91
C GLN A 144 19.46 -35.03 12.63
N GLN A 145 18.18 -35.38 12.77
CA GLN A 145 17.30 -35.57 11.61
C GLN A 145 16.95 -34.26 10.94
N ALA A 146 16.46 -34.37 9.70
CA ALA A 146 15.79 -33.28 9.03
C ALA A 146 14.71 -32.67 9.95
N MET A 147 14.62 -31.35 9.97
CA MET A 147 13.73 -30.63 10.87
C MET A 147 12.26 -31.01 10.72
N ASP A 148 11.84 -31.36 9.50
CA ASP A 148 10.49 -31.84 9.22
C ASP A 148 10.14 -33.12 10.01
N ASN A 149 11.14 -33.93 10.35
CA ASN A 149 10.96 -35.11 11.21
C ASN A 149 10.91 -34.75 12.70
N ASN A 150 11.32 -33.54 13.08
CA ASN A 150 11.21 -33.03 14.45
C ASN A 150 10.04 -32.05 14.65
N ARG A 151 9.20 -31.85 13.64
CA ARG A 151 8.10 -30.86 13.65
C ARG A 151 7.17 -30.95 14.86
N TYR A 152 6.86 -32.17 15.32
CA TYR A 152 5.97 -32.38 16.46
C TYR A 152 6.66 -32.06 17.79
N LEU A 153 7.98 -32.24 17.87
CA LEU A 153 8.75 -31.81 19.02
C LEU A 153 8.85 -30.28 19.10
N LEU A 154 9.02 -29.62 17.95
CA LEU A 154 9.00 -28.16 17.86
C LEU A 154 7.65 -27.59 18.27
N LEU A 155 6.55 -28.18 17.77
CA LEU A 155 5.19 -27.84 18.18
C LEU A 155 4.96 -28.06 19.68
N LEU A 156 5.48 -29.15 20.24
CA LEU A 156 5.43 -29.40 21.68
C LEU A 156 6.17 -28.31 22.45
N GLY A 157 7.40 -27.98 22.07
CA GLY A 157 8.15 -26.89 22.70
C GLY A 157 7.41 -25.56 22.65
N GLU A 158 6.76 -25.26 21.52
CA GLU A 158 5.91 -24.07 21.34
C GLU A 158 4.72 -24.05 22.29
N ILE A 159 3.97 -25.15 22.40
CA ILE A 159 2.78 -25.22 23.25
C ILE A 159 3.20 -25.15 24.70
N MET A 160 4.14 -26.00 25.10
CA MET A 160 4.52 -26.20 26.49
C MET A 160 5.18 -24.94 27.09
N CYS A 161 5.89 -24.13 26.30
CA CYS A 161 6.46 -22.88 26.81
C CYS A 161 5.40 -21.80 27.12
N GLN A 162 4.17 -21.96 26.60
CA GLN A 162 3.06 -21.02 26.78
C GLN A 162 2.10 -21.44 27.90
N VAL A 163 2.19 -22.67 28.41
CA VAL A 163 1.31 -23.16 29.50
C VAL A 163 1.71 -22.52 30.82
N SER A 164 0.82 -21.70 31.38
CA SER A 164 1.10 -20.92 32.59
C SER A 164 1.18 -21.75 33.87
N GLU A 165 0.52 -22.90 33.85
CA GLU A 165 0.40 -23.89 34.92
C GLU A 165 1.70 -24.70 35.11
N ILE A 166 2.57 -24.68 34.11
CA ILE A 166 3.90 -25.30 34.16
C ILE A 166 4.89 -24.27 34.71
N ASP A 167 5.67 -24.69 35.70
CA ASP A 167 6.71 -23.84 36.28
C ASP A 167 7.73 -23.39 35.22
N LEU A 168 8.50 -22.35 35.55
CA LEU A 168 9.45 -21.78 34.59
C LEU A 168 10.59 -22.76 34.25
N GLU A 169 11.04 -23.57 35.20
CA GLU A 169 12.15 -24.53 35.01
C GLU A 169 11.79 -25.63 34.02
N GLN A 170 10.58 -26.18 34.13
CA GLN A 170 10.07 -27.19 33.21
C GLN A 170 9.77 -26.58 31.84
N ARG A 171 9.25 -25.35 31.78
CA ARG A 171 9.11 -24.65 30.50
C ARG A 171 10.47 -24.43 29.82
N GLN A 172 11.49 -24.05 30.58
CA GLN A 172 12.86 -23.94 30.09
C GLN A 172 13.37 -25.29 29.57
N HIS A 173 13.13 -26.38 30.31
CA HIS A 173 13.50 -27.73 29.88
C HIS A 173 12.85 -28.13 28.54
N TRP A 174 11.55 -27.87 28.37
CA TRP A 174 10.85 -28.10 27.10
C TRP A 174 11.42 -27.27 25.94
N THR A 175 11.74 -26.01 26.21
CA THR A 175 12.33 -25.14 25.19
C THR A 175 13.75 -25.56 24.83
N GLU A 176 14.54 -26.04 25.77
CA GLU A 176 15.88 -26.58 25.53
C GLU A 176 15.80 -27.87 24.71
N LEU A 177 14.89 -28.78 25.06
CA LEU A 177 14.64 -30.00 24.30
C LEU A 177 14.27 -29.71 22.84
N ALA A 178 13.34 -28.78 22.62
CA ALA A 178 12.97 -28.37 21.27
C ALA A 178 14.13 -27.68 20.53
N SER A 179 14.97 -26.91 21.24
CA SER A 179 16.11 -26.21 20.66
C SER A 179 17.15 -27.15 20.02
N ARG A 180 17.33 -28.35 20.58
CA ARG A 180 18.26 -29.38 20.07
C ARG A 180 17.90 -29.87 18.68
N CYS A 181 16.65 -29.67 18.27
CA CYS A 181 16.13 -30.13 16.98
C CYS A 181 16.14 -29.04 15.91
N PHE A 182 16.62 -27.84 16.21
CA PHE A 182 16.89 -26.83 15.20
C PHE A 182 18.18 -27.18 14.45
N GLY A 183 18.01 -27.82 13.29
CA GLY A 183 19.07 -28.24 12.39
C GLY A 183 19.37 -27.27 11.24
N ALA A 184 20.38 -27.65 10.44
CA ALA A 184 20.89 -26.92 9.27
C ALA A 184 19.86 -26.72 8.15
N ASP A 185 18.76 -27.49 8.15
CA ASP A 185 17.74 -27.48 7.12
C ASP A 185 16.52 -26.61 7.46
N PHE A 186 16.57 -25.79 8.53
CA PHE A 186 15.48 -24.87 8.92
C PHE A 186 14.91 -24.11 7.74
N TRP A 187 15.80 -23.47 6.97
CA TRP A 187 15.43 -22.64 5.83
C TRP A 187 14.98 -23.43 4.62
N ARG A 188 15.15 -24.76 4.61
CA ARG A 188 14.73 -25.68 3.53
C ARG A 188 13.49 -26.49 3.90
N SER A 189 13.07 -26.45 5.16
CA SER A 189 11.91 -27.17 5.70
C SER A 189 10.62 -26.99 4.90
N SER A 190 9.85 -28.05 4.68
CA SER A 190 8.54 -27.97 4.04
C SER A 190 7.49 -27.29 4.93
N PHE A 191 7.73 -27.27 6.25
CA PHE A 191 6.86 -26.71 7.28
C PHE A 191 7.41 -25.41 7.87
N PHE A 192 8.21 -24.66 7.10
CA PHE A 192 8.91 -23.44 7.55
C PHE A 192 8.04 -22.47 8.35
N ALA A 193 6.80 -22.18 7.90
CA ALA A 193 5.93 -21.24 8.59
C ALA A 193 5.57 -21.70 10.02
N SER A 194 5.32 -23.00 10.21
CA SER A 194 5.06 -23.58 11.53
C SER A 194 6.33 -23.57 12.38
N HIS A 195 7.46 -24.01 11.82
CA HIS A 195 8.74 -24.04 12.54
C HIS A 195 9.22 -22.64 12.95
N LEU A 196 8.97 -21.64 12.12
CA LEU A 196 9.23 -20.23 12.43
C LEU A 196 8.40 -19.76 13.62
N GLN A 197 7.10 -20.08 13.65
CA GLN A 197 6.25 -19.75 14.79
C GLN A 197 6.76 -20.41 16.07
N SER A 198 7.08 -21.70 16.01
CA SER A 198 7.63 -22.44 17.15
C SER A 198 8.95 -21.82 17.62
N LEU A 199 9.88 -21.51 16.70
CA LEU A 199 11.16 -20.86 17.01
C LEU A 199 10.94 -19.55 17.77
N LEU A 200 10.10 -18.66 17.24
CA LEU A 200 9.86 -17.34 17.81
C LEU A 200 9.23 -17.42 19.20
N LYS A 201 8.38 -18.42 19.47
CA LYS A 201 7.83 -18.64 20.81
C LYS A 201 8.86 -19.22 21.77
N ILE A 202 9.62 -20.22 21.33
CA ILE A 202 10.67 -20.86 22.12
C ILE A 202 11.72 -19.84 22.61
N ILE A 203 12.21 -18.96 21.73
CA ILE A 203 13.27 -18.00 22.10
C ILE A 203 12.87 -16.94 23.13
N THR A 204 11.57 -16.75 23.37
CA THR A 204 11.09 -15.80 24.39
C THR A 204 11.22 -16.35 25.82
N VAL A 205 11.30 -17.68 25.98
CA VAL A 205 11.29 -18.36 27.29
C VAL A 205 12.62 -19.10 27.56
N CYS A 206 13.39 -19.40 26.51
CA CYS A 206 14.70 -20.05 26.61
C CYS A 206 15.70 -19.29 27.52
N PRO A 207 16.59 -20.01 28.23
CA PRO A 207 17.79 -19.42 28.83
C PRO A 207 18.67 -18.73 27.78
N LEU A 208 19.43 -17.72 28.21
CA LEU A 208 20.29 -16.92 27.32
C LEU A 208 21.28 -17.78 26.50
N GLN A 209 21.88 -18.79 27.12
CA GLN A 209 22.83 -19.71 26.47
C GLN A 209 22.15 -20.47 25.32
N THR A 210 20.95 -20.99 25.54
CA THR A 210 20.15 -21.68 24.53
C THR A 210 19.75 -20.72 23.40
N THR A 211 19.35 -19.49 23.73
CA THR A 211 19.03 -18.48 22.71
C THR A 211 20.25 -18.10 21.87
N GLN A 212 21.44 -17.99 22.48
CA GLN A 212 22.70 -17.78 21.74
C GLN A 212 22.97 -18.92 20.76
N HIS A 213 22.82 -20.17 21.21
CA HIS A 213 22.99 -21.34 20.36
C HIS A 213 22.00 -21.35 19.20
N LEU A 214 20.72 -21.11 19.48
CA LEU A 214 19.66 -21.05 18.47
C LEU A 214 19.89 -19.94 17.44
N ALA A 215 20.29 -18.75 17.90
CA ALA A 215 20.61 -17.64 17.01
C ALA A 215 21.76 -18.02 16.07
N PHE A 216 22.86 -18.57 16.62
CA PHE A 216 24.01 -18.99 15.82
C PHE A 216 23.64 -20.08 14.80
N ARG A 217 22.94 -21.13 15.24
CA ARG A 217 22.50 -22.24 14.38
C ARG A 217 21.55 -21.79 13.28
N THR A 218 20.56 -20.97 13.62
CA THR A 218 19.57 -20.47 12.65
C THR A 218 20.24 -19.61 11.58
N LEU A 219 21.19 -18.75 11.98
CA LEU A 219 21.91 -17.89 11.03
C LEU A 219 22.91 -18.69 10.20
N GLN A 220 23.65 -19.62 10.80
CA GLN A 220 24.54 -20.53 10.07
C GLN A 220 23.78 -21.37 9.03
N ALA A 221 22.62 -21.91 9.41
CA ALA A 221 21.74 -22.65 8.52
C ALA A 221 21.28 -21.81 7.32
N CYS A 222 21.19 -20.48 7.47
CA CYS A 222 20.85 -19.56 6.38
C CYS A 222 21.96 -19.57 5.34
N ASP A 223 23.21 -19.41 5.77
CA ASP A 223 24.38 -19.38 4.89
C ASP A 223 24.65 -20.75 4.24
N GLU A 224 24.33 -21.84 4.92
CA GLU A 224 24.37 -23.20 4.35
C GLU A 224 23.25 -23.44 3.33
N SER A 225 22.22 -22.61 3.35
CA SER A 225 21.04 -22.71 2.49
C SER A 225 21.07 -21.80 1.27
N GLU A 226 22.15 -21.06 1.00
CA GLU A 226 22.20 -20.05 -0.08
C GLU A 226 21.79 -20.56 -1.47
N ASP A 227 22.06 -21.83 -1.78
CA ASP A 227 21.64 -22.45 -3.05
C ASP A 227 20.14 -22.79 -3.13
N PHE A 228 19.37 -22.57 -2.05
CA PHE A 228 17.94 -22.94 -1.98
C PHE A 228 17.05 -21.90 -2.69
N PRO A 229 16.27 -22.31 -3.70
CA PRO A 229 15.30 -21.42 -4.35
C PRO A 229 14.24 -20.94 -3.35
N GLY A 230 14.10 -19.63 -3.17
CA GLY A 230 13.14 -19.03 -2.24
C GLY A 230 13.67 -18.81 -0.82
N LEU A 231 14.98 -18.95 -0.58
CA LEU A 231 15.58 -18.59 0.71
C LEU A 231 15.27 -17.14 1.12
N LEU A 232 15.43 -16.19 0.19
CA LEU A 232 15.16 -14.78 0.44
C LEU A 232 13.72 -14.54 0.89
N ASP A 233 12.75 -15.23 0.29
CA ASP A 233 11.34 -15.15 0.68
C ASP A 233 11.12 -15.58 2.13
N ARG A 234 11.79 -16.66 2.54
CA ARG A 234 11.74 -17.18 3.91
C ARG A 234 12.43 -16.24 4.91
N VAL A 235 13.57 -15.67 4.54
CA VAL A 235 14.27 -14.65 5.36
C VAL A 235 13.37 -13.44 5.60
N LEU A 236 12.67 -12.97 4.58
CA LEU A 236 11.75 -11.85 4.72
C LEU A 236 10.52 -12.22 5.56
N ALA A 237 9.98 -13.44 5.40
CA ALA A 237 8.92 -13.96 6.26
C ALA A 237 9.36 -14.06 7.75
N PHE A 238 10.61 -14.44 8.00
CA PHE A 238 11.22 -14.39 9.33
C PHE A 238 11.22 -12.98 9.89
N GLN A 239 11.73 -11.99 9.14
CA GLN A 239 11.79 -10.59 9.58
C GLN A 239 10.41 -10.02 9.90
N ILE A 240 9.40 -10.36 9.09
CA ILE A 240 8.02 -9.93 9.31
C ILE A 240 7.47 -10.54 10.61
N SER A 241 7.65 -11.85 10.78
CA SER A 241 7.13 -12.56 11.94
C SER A 241 7.81 -12.09 13.22
N TRP A 242 9.12 -11.84 13.17
CA TRP A 242 9.87 -11.23 14.27
C TRP A 242 9.34 -9.84 14.62
N ALA A 243 9.14 -8.97 13.61
CA ALA A 243 8.69 -7.60 13.85
C ALA A 243 7.27 -7.49 14.43
N LYS A 244 6.45 -8.55 14.32
CA LYS A 244 5.10 -8.60 14.88
C LYS A 244 5.06 -8.91 16.37
N ASP A 245 6.09 -9.54 16.93
CA ASP A 245 6.10 -9.96 18.34
C ASP A 245 7.06 -9.06 19.15
N PRO A 246 6.54 -8.10 19.95
CA PRO A 246 7.38 -7.17 20.69
C PRO A 246 8.22 -7.85 21.77
N ALA A 247 7.84 -9.04 22.26
CA ALA A 247 8.59 -9.80 23.27
C ALA A 247 10.00 -10.17 22.79
N LEU A 248 10.19 -10.26 21.47
CA LEU A 248 11.48 -10.58 20.85
C LEU A 248 12.52 -9.45 20.96
N SER A 249 12.10 -8.24 21.33
CA SER A 249 13.02 -7.11 21.55
C SER A 249 14.07 -7.42 22.61
N ALA A 250 13.72 -8.21 23.62
CA ALA A 250 14.66 -8.65 24.67
C ALA A 250 15.81 -9.52 24.12
N GLN A 251 15.59 -10.20 23.00
CA GLN A 251 16.57 -11.10 22.37
C GLN A 251 17.38 -10.43 21.27
N LEU A 252 17.10 -9.15 20.96
CA LEU A 252 17.70 -8.45 19.84
C LEU A 252 19.24 -8.42 19.91
N ASN A 253 19.81 -8.13 21.10
CA ASN A 253 21.26 -8.07 21.27
C ASN A 253 21.94 -9.43 21.05
N THR A 254 21.30 -10.51 21.49
CA THR A 254 21.79 -11.89 21.31
C THR A 254 21.85 -12.25 19.83
N TRP A 255 20.77 -11.99 19.10
CA TRP A 255 20.68 -12.28 17.66
C TRP A 255 21.55 -11.36 16.82
N ALA A 256 21.68 -10.09 17.20
CA ALA A 256 22.60 -9.16 16.56
C ALA A 256 24.07 -9.58 16.75
N ALA A 257 24.45 -10.01 17.96
CA ALA A 257 25.81 -10.51 18.18
C ALA A 257 26.13 -11.74 17.33
N ALA A 258 25.19 -12.69 17.22
CA ALA A 258 25.33 -13.86 16.36
C ALA A 258 25.41 -13.50 14.87
N ALA A 259 24.56 -12.58 14.40
CA ALA A 259 24.58 -12.11 13.01
C ALA A 259 25.87 -11.36 12.66
N LEU A 260 26.41 -10.59 13.61
CA LEU A 260 27.69 -9.91 13.44
C LEU A 260 28.84 -10.92 13.31
N ALA A 261 28.85 -11.97 14.15
CA ALA A 261 29.86 -13.02 14.07
C ALA A 261 29.85 -13.75 12.71
N GLN A 262 28.66 -14.04 12.18
CA GLN A 262 28.52 -14.66 10.85
C GLN A 262 29.04 -13.74 9.74
N LEU A 263 28.65 -12.45 9.74
CA LEU A 263 29.14 -11.47 8.78
C LEU A 263 30.67 -11.29 8.82
N GLN A 264 31.28 -11.38 10.00
CA GLN A 264 32.74 -11.29 10.13
C GLN A 264 33.46 -12.49 9.48
N CYS A 265 32.84 -13.67 9.52
CA CYS A 265 33.38 -14.87 8.89
C CYS A 265 33.17 -14.87 7.37
N ARG A 266 32.06 -14.31 6.89
CA ARG A 266 31.71 -14.22 5.46
C ARG A 266 31.07 -12.87 5.14
N PRO A 267 31.86 -11.85 4.77
CA PRO A 267 31.33 -10.53 4.39
C PRO A 267 30.84 -10.52 2.92
N VAL A 268 30.21 -11.61 2.48
CA VAL A 268 29.72 -11.81 1.11
C VAL A 268 28.23 -11.53 1.07
N ALA A 269 27.71 -10.88 0.02
CA ALA A 269 26.28 -10.63 -0.13
C ALA A 269 25.50 -11.96 -0.10
N SER A 270 24.78 -12.21 1.01
CA SER A 270 24.00 -13.44 1.25
C SER A 270 22.60 -13.12 1.79
N ALA A 271 21.67 -14.07 1.73
CA ALA A 271 20.37 -13.91 2.39
C ALA A 271 20.54 -13.71 3.92
N GLY A 272 21.61 -14.27 4.50
CA GLY A 272 22.04 -13.99 5.87
C GLY A 272 22.34 -12.50 6.12
N CYS A 273 22.92 -11.78 5.15
CA CYS A 273 23.13 -10.33 5.28
C CYS A 273 21.82 -9.54 5.43
N CYS A 274 20.71 -10.00 4.84
CA CYS A 274 19.40 -9.38 5.06
C CYS A 274 18.96 -9.47 6.53
N LEU A 275 19.20 -10.61 7.19
CA LEU A 275 18.92 -10.78 8.63
C LEU A 275 19.83 -9.89 9.47
N ALA A 276 21.11 -9.84 9.13
CA ALA A 276 22.06 -8.97 9.81
C ALA A 276 21.67 -7.49 9.70
N ALA A 277 21.31 -7.02 8.50
CA ALA A 277 20.78 -5.68 8.28
C ALA A 277 19.51 -5.42 9.13
N PHE A 278 18.60 -6.40 9.20
CA PHE A 278 17.36 -6.31 9.99
C PHE A 278 17.61 -6.13 11.48
N PHE A 279 18.55 -6.88 12.05
CA PHE A 279 18.91 -6.75 13.46
C PHE A 279 19.68 -5.45 13.72
N ALA A 280 20.62 -5.10 12.85
CA ALA A 280 21.44 -3.91 12.98
C ALA A 280 20.61 -2.62 13.00
N GLU A 281 19.57 -2.52 12.15
CA GLU A 281 18.71 -1.33 12.09
C GLU A 281 17.90 -1.12 13.38
N ARG A 282 17.53 -2.22 14.06
CA ARG A 282 16.75 -2.20 15.30
C ARG A 282 17.56 -1.92 16.55
N LEU A 283 18.88 -2.03 16.48
CA LEU A 283 19.75 -1.67 17.60
C LEU A 283 19.71 -0.16 17.86
N PRO A 284 19.81 0.30 19.12
CA PRO A 284 20.00 1.71 19.43
C PRO A 284 21.20 2.32 18.69
N LYS A 285 21.10 3.60 18.26
CA LYS A 285 22.20 4.30 17.58
C LYS A 285 23.49 4.38 18.41
N THR A 286 23.38 4.31 19.72
CA THR A 286 24.48 4.34 20.69
C THR A 286 25.16 2.99 20.89
N GLU A 287 24.57 1.90 20.39
CA GLU A 287 25.08 0.53 20.58
C GLU A 287 26.40 0.35 19.81
N ARG A 288 27.44 -0.19 20.47
CA ARG A 288 28.71 -0.52 19.80
C ARG A 288 28.52 -1.55 18.69
N LEU A 289 27.62 -2.52 18.90
CA LEU A 289 27.29 -3.56 17.92
C LEU A 289 26.78 -2.94 16.61
N ARG A 290 25.89 -1.94 16.69
CA ARG A 290 25.35 -1.26 15.51
C ARG A 290 26.45 -0.64 14.64
N LYS A 291 27.48 -0.04 15.25
CA LYS A 291 28.63 0.53 14.53
C LYS A 291 29.49 -0.52 13.83
N ALA A 292 29.59 -1.72 14.40
CA ALA A 292 30.38 -2.81 13.83
C ALA A 292 29.73 -3.40 12.55
N PHE A 293 28.41 -3.34 12.43
CA PHE A 293 27.70 -3.80 11.23
C PHE A 293 27.97 -2.94 10.00
N GLY A 294 28.12 -1.63 10.16
CA GLY A 294 28.20 -0.67 9.03
C GLY A 294 29.24 -1.05 7.97
N PRO A 295 30.54 -1.20 8.33
CA PRO A 295 31.57 -1.57 7.38
C PRO A 295 31.33 -2.93 6.71
N LEU A 296 30.85 -3.93 7.46
CA LEU A 296 30.64 -5.29 6.95
C LEU A 296 29.47 -5.36 5.96
N LEU A 297 28.35 -4.71 6.29
CA LEU A 297 27.20 -4.61 5.39
C LEU A 297 27.55 -3.79 4.16
N GLN A 298 28.35 -2.72 4.30
CA GLN A 298 28.85 -1.97 3.15
C GLN A 298 29.74 -2.82 2.25
N THR A 299 30.63 -3.66 2.80
CA THR A 299 31.44 -4.60 2.02
C THR A 299 30.54 -5.58 1.24
N ALA A 300 29.54 -6.17 1.88
CA ALA A 300 28.58 -7.05 1.22
C ALA A 300 27.85 -6.33 0.07
N LEU A 301 27.45 -5.07 0.27
CA LEU A 301 26.79 -4.27 -0.78
C LEU A 301 27.69 -3.92 -1.97
N MET A 302 29.03 -3.98 -1.83
CA MET A 302 29.98 -3.66 -2.90
C MET A 302 30.29 -4.86 -3.83
N GLU A 303 29.96 -6.08 -3.42
CA GLU A 303 30.26 -7.27 -4.21
C GLU A 303 29.44 -7.38 -5.49
N LYS A 304 29.92 -8.02 -6.55
CA LYS A 304 29.17 -8.09 -7.80
C LYS A 304 27.98 -9.06 -7.68
N GLU A 305 26.75 -8.53 -7.66
CA GLU A 305 25.54 -9.35 -7.74
C GLU A 305 25.24 -9.72 -9.21
N PRO A 306 24.73 -10.93 -9.50
CA PRO A 306 24.22 -11.25 -10.83
C PRO A 306 23.12 -10.25 -11.24
N PRO A 307 23.04 -9.90 -12.54
CA PRO A 307 22.03 -8.96 -13.03
C PRO A 307 20.61 -9.48 -12.74
N GLY A 308 19.79 -8.64 -12.12
CA GLY A 308 18.40 -8.96 -11.75
C GLY A 308 18.20 -9.52 -10.34
N GLY A 309 19.26 -9.62 -9.53
CA GLY A 309 19.16 -10.02 -8.12
C GLY A 309 18.44 -8.99 -7.24
N LEU A 310 17.65 -9.47 -6.28
CA LEU A 310 16.91 -8.65 -5.30
C LEU A 310 17.67 -8.50 -3.97
N LEU A 311 18.82 -9.15 -3.82
CA LEU A 311 19.45 -9.35 -2.52
C LEU A 311 20.03 -8.03 -1.98
N LYS A 312 20.85 -7.33 -2.76
CA LYS A 312 21.36 -6.01 -2.34
C LYS A 312 20.26 -4.98 -2.10
N PRO A 313 19.25 -4.83 -2.99
CA PRO A 313 18.06 -4.03 -2.70
C PRO A 313 17.42 -4.33 -1.35
N CYS A 314 17.29 -5.61 -0.99
CA CYS A 314 16.70 -6.05 0.28
C CYS A 314 17.58 -5.70 1.49
N ILE A 315 18.89 -5.96 1.40
CA ILE A 315 19.86 -5.60 2.45
C ILE A 315 19.81 -4.09 2.68
N PHE A 316 19.99 -3.33 1.60
CA PHE A 316 20.07 -1.87 1.64
C PHE A 316 18.79 -1.22 2.18
N SER A 317 17.62 -1.62 1.67
CA SER A 317 16.33 -1.09 2.16
C SER A 317 16.08 -1.37 3.64
N THR A 318 16.73 -2.40 4.19
CA THR A 318 16.60 -2.77 5.60
C THR A 318 17.54 -1.98 6.52
N CYS A 319 18.71 -1.52 6.05
CA CYS A 319 19.72 -0.85 6.88
C CYS A 319 20.26 0.47 6.32
N MET A 320 19.42 1.25 5.63
CA MET A 320 19.83 2.53 5.02
C MET A 320 20.58 3.48 5.96
N GLY A 321 20.14 3.58 7.22
CA GLY A 321 20.78 4.46 8.20
C GLY A 321 22.21 4.07 8.56
N LEU A 322 22.64 2.85 8.20
CA LEU A 322 23.97 2.31 8.47
C LEU A 322 24.90 2.36 7.26
N CYS A 323 24.38 2.08 6.06
CA CYS A 323 25.18 1.97 4.85
C CYS A 323 25.30 3.29 4.06
N GLY A 324 24.59 4.33 4.49
CA GLY A 324 24.55 5.62 3.80
C GLY A 324 23.90 5.52 2.42
N PRO A 325 24.00 6.56 1.57
CA PRO A 325 23.50 6.51 0.21
C PRO A 325 24.36 5.61 -0.68
N GLN A 326 23.70 4.78 -1.48
CA GLN A 326 24.32 3.90 -2.47
C GLN A 326 23.63 4.15 -3.82
N SER A 327 24.26 4.91 -4.71
CA SER A 327 23.66 5.36 -5.99
C SER A 327 23.28 4.18 -6.88
N GLU A 328 24.22 3.25 -7.10
CA GLU A 328 23.99 2.04 -7.90
C GLU A 328 22.80 1.22 -7.38
N ILE A 329 22.66 1.11 -6.06
CA ILE A 329 21.57 0.36 -5.43
C ILE A 329 20.26 1.13 -5.51
N SER A 330 20.26 2.46 -5.39
CA SER A 330 19.06 3.29 -5.53
C SER A 330 18.50 3.23 -6.96
N CYS A 331 19.37 3.23 -7.97
CA CYS A 331 18.97 2.99 -9.36
C CYS A 331 18.49 1.54 -9.56
N SER A 332 19.18 0.55 -8.99
CA SER A 332 18.75 -0.86 -9.03
C SER A 332 17.40 -1.11 -8.34
N LEU A 333 17.10 -0.37 -7.27
CA LEU A 333 15.79 -0.37 -6.61
C LEU A 333 14.69 0.11 -7.56
N ALA A 334 14.92 1.20 -8.29
CA ALA A 334 13.97 1.68 -9.30
C ALA A 334 13.77 0.65 -10.42
N VAL A 335 14.86 0.03 -10.89
CA VAL A 335 14.83 -1.04 -11.90
C VAL A 335 14.08 -2.28 -11.37
N THR A 336 14.26 -2.59 -10.10
CA THR A 336 13.55 -3.68 -9.41
C THR A 336 12.05 -3.38 -9.33
N LEU A 337 11.66 -2.16 -8.98
CA LEU A 337 10.24 -1.76 -9.03
C LEU A 337 9.68 -1.93 -10.45
N THR A 338 10.45 -1.56 -11.48
CA THR A 338 10.03 -1.80 -12.87
C THR A 338 10.04 -3.26 -13.29
N SER A 339 10.83 -4.15 -12.69
CA SER A 339 10.86 -5.59 -13.05
C SER A 339 9.78 -6.40 -12.33
N LEU A 340 9.37 -5.96 -11.14
CA LEU A 340 8.29 -6.57 -10.35
C LEU A 340 6.90 -6.42 -10.99
N LEU A 341 6.76 -5.58 -12.02
CA LEU A 341 5.47 -5.03 -12.44
C LEU A 341 5.03 -5.14 -13.93
N PRO A 342 5.80 -5.69 -14.91
CA PRO A 342 5.31 -5.85 -16.29
C PRO A 342 5.05 -7.30 -16.73
N VAL A 343 5.75 -8.30 -16.20
CA VAL A 343 5.66 -9.70 -16.71
C VAL A 343 4.37 -10.40 -16.26
N GLN A 344 3.72 -9.91 -15.21
CA GLN A 344 2.50 -10.49 -14.64
C GLN A 344 1.21 -9.79 -15.11
N LEU A 345 1.34 -8.78 -15.98
CA LEU A 345 0.20 -8.09 -16.61
C LEU A 345 -0.37 -8.87 -17.81
N MET A 346 0.21 -10.01 -18.17
CA MET A 346 -0.18 -10.82 -19.32
C MET A 346 -0.51 -12.25 -18.89
N SER A 347 -1.69 -12.50 -18.31
CA SER A 347 -2.65 -13.51 -18.80
C SER A 347 -3.59 -14.13 -17.76
N ASP A 348 -3.24 -14.24 -16.46
CA ASP A 348 -4.03 -15.11 -15.56
C ASP A 348 -4.40 -14.54 -14.17
N HIS A 349 -5.66 -14.72 -13.76
CA HIS A 349 -6.21 -14.23 -12.49
C HIS A 349 -5.59 -14.94 -11.27
N VAL A 350 -5.19 -16.21 -11.44
CA VAL A 350 -4.59 -17.05 -10.40
C VAL A 350 -3.18 -16.60 -10.04
N GLU A 351 -2.43 -16.09 -11.00
CA GLU A 351 -1.07 -15.56 -10.76
C GLU A 351 -1.11 -14.28 -9.93
N LEU A 352 -2.10 -13.41 -10.18
CA LEU A 352 -2.32 -12.19 -9.39
C LEU A 352 -2.69 -12.50 -7.93
N GLU A 353 -3.47 -13.54 -7.65
CA GLU A 353 -3.74 -13.98 -6.27
C GLU A 353 -2.52 -14.65 -5.60
N ARG A 354 -1.69 -15.39 -6.36
CA ARG A 354 -0.42 -15.93 -5.85
C ARG A 354 0.57 -14.81 -5.51
N LEU A 355 0.65 -13.78 -6.34
CA LEU A 355 1.44 -12.57 -6.07
C LEU A 355 0.90 -11.78 -4.87
N GLN A 356 -0.42 -11.75 -4.68
CA GLN A 356 -1.02 -11.18 -3.48
C GLN A 356 -0.71 -11.98 -2.20
N ARG A 357 -0.20 -13.20 -2.31
CA ARG A 357 0.25 -14.01 -1.17
C ARG A 357 1.78 -14.11 -1.10
N SER A 358 2.49 -13.47 -2.03
CA SER A 358 3.95 -13.54 -2.11
C SER A 358 4.61 -12.45 -1.26
N THR A 359 5.85 -12.72 -0.89
CA THR A 359 6.75 -11.84 -0.11
C THR A 359 6.96 -10.46 -0.75
N GLN A 360 6.66 -10.32 -2.05
CA GLN A 360 6.76 -9.08 -2.81
C GLN A 360 5.84 -7.98 -2.27
N GLN A 361 4.72 -8.33 -1.63
CA GLN A 361 3.84 -7.36 -0.97
C GLN A 361 4.52 -6.59 0.17
N VAL A 362 5.51 -7.20 0.84
CA VAL A 362 6.21 -6.57 1.96
C VAL A 362 7.48 -5.86 1.50
N LEU A 363 8.12 -6.39 0.45
CA LEU A 363 9.29 -5.75 -0.15
C LEU A 363 8.92 -4.39 -0.75
N LEU A 364 7.85 -4.33 -1.54
CA LEU A 364 7.51 -3.14 -2.31
C LEU A 364 7.43 -1.85 -1.46
N PRO A 365 6.70 -1.81 -0.33
CA PRO A 365 6.69 -0.62 0.53
C PRO A 365 8.07 -0.26 1.10
N ARG A 366 8.89 -1.27 1.47
CA ARG A 366 10.24 -1.03 2.00
C ARG A 366 11.18 -0.47 0.94
N LEU A 367 11.10 -0.98 -0.29
CA LEU A 367 11.87 -0.47 -1.42
C LEU A 367 11.46 0.97 -1.74
N CYS A 368 10.16 1.28 -1.79
CA CYS A 368 9.67 2.64 -2.03
C CYS A 368 10.12 3.62 -0.94
N VAL A 369 9.99 3.25 0.34
CA VAL A 369 10.51 4.06 1.45
C VAL A 369 12.02 4.26 1.33
N ALA A 370 12.74 3.21 0.91
CA ALA A 370 14.17 3.29 0.78
C ALA A 370 14.61 4.25 -0.32
N MET A 371 13.99 4.14 -1.49
CA MET A 371 14.21 5.07 -2.60
C MET A 371 13.91 6.52 -2.22
N GLY A 372 12.79 6.76 -1.52
CA GLY A 372 12.44 8.10 -1.06
C GLY A 372 13.48 8.66 -0.10
N LYS A 373 13.90 7.89 0.91
CA LYS A 373 14.91 8.36 1.87
C LYS A 373 16.29 8.61 1.29
N THR A 374 16.64 7.97 0.17
CA THR A 374 17.97 8.09 -0.43
C THR A 374 18.03 9.13 -1.52
N VAL A 375 16.94 9.39 -2.27
CA VAL A 375 16.99 10.27 -3.45
C VAL A 375 17.56 11.66 -3.14
N GLY A 376 17.18 12.29 -2.02
CA GLY A 376 17.69 13.61 -1.64
C GLY A 376 19.18 13.66 -1.29
N THR A 377 19.86 12.52 -1.23
CA THR A 377 21.30 12.42 -0.93
C THR A 377 22.14 11.99 -2.14
N LEU A 378 21.50 11.71 -3.27
CA LEU A 378 22.16 11.34 -4.53
C LEU A 378 22.65 12.58 -5.29
N SER A 379 23.55 12.37 -6.26
CA SER A 379 23.91 13.40 -7.25
C SER A 379 22.69 13.79 -8.09
N CYS A 380 22.64 14.99 -8.69
CA CYS A 380 21.48 15.37 -9.50
C CYS A 380 21.26 14.40 -10.68
N GLU A 381 22.32 13.93 -11.35
CA GLU A 381 22.21 12.93 -12.42
C GLU A 381 21.54 11.63 -11.93
N ASP A 382 21.93 11.14 -10.76
CA ASP A 382 21.34 9.94 -10.15
C ASP A 382 19.90 10.17 -9.67
N GLN A 383 19.60 11.36 -9.14
CA GLN A 383 18.24 11.76 -8.77
C GLN A 383 17.31 11.70 -9.99
N VAL A 384 17.77 12.28 -11.10
CA VAL A 384 17.06 12.30 -12.38
C VAL A 384 16.90 10.88 -12.94
N GLY A 385 17.95 10.06 -12.91
CA GLY A 385 17.87 8.66 -13.35
C GLY A 385 16.85 7.83 -12.57
N MET A 386 16.83 7.97 -11.24
CA MET A 386 15.87 7.28 -10.38
C MET A 386 14.44 7.78 -10.59
N ALA A 387 14.23 9.10 -10.60
CA ALA A 387 12.90 9.70 -10.81
C ALA A 387 12.36 9.41 -12.22
N GLY A 388 13.23 9.39 -13.24
CA GLY A 388 12.88 9.05 -14.61
C GLY A 388 12.43 7.59 -14.77
N THR A 389 13.08 6.66 -14.04
CA THR A 389 12.66 5.26 -14.01
C THR A 389 11.27 5.09 -13.39
N LEU A 390 10.97 5.82 -12.30
CA LEU A 390 9.64 5.84 -11.69
C LEU A 390 8.58 6.46 -12.59
N GLU A 391 8.92 7.53 -13.29
CA GLU A 391 8.03 8.18 -14.26
C GLU A 391 7.69 7.25 -15.42
N SER A 392 8.72 6.62 -16.01
CA SER A 392 8.55 5.65 -17.12
C SER A 392 7.67 4.49 -16.70
N TRP A 393 7.88 4.00 -15.48
CA TRP A 393 7.05 2.95 -14.89
C TRP A 393 5.60 3.38 -14.71
N ALA A 394 5.38 4.54 -14.08
CA ALA A 394 4.06 5.10 -13.85
C ALA A 394 3.29 5.33 -15.17
N ALA A 395 3.99 5.84 -16.19
CA ALA A 395 3.46 6.02 -17.53
C ALA A 395 3.07 4.68 -18.16
N ALA A 396 3.92 3.65 -18.06
CA ALA A 396 3.63 2.31 -18.55
C ALA A 396 2.41 1.67 -17.87
N VAL A 397 2.27 1.82 -16.54
CA VAL A 397 1.08 1.34 -15.82
C VAL A 397 -0.17 2.08 -16.29
N SER A 398 -0.10 3.41 -16.42
CA SER A 398 -1.25 4.24 -16.78
C SER A 398 -1.77 4.00 -18.21
N SER A 399 -0.87 3.67 -19.12
CA SER A 399 -1.15 3.45 -20.55
C SER A 399 -1.57 2.02 -20.87
N HIS A 400 -1.55 1.12 -19.88
CA HIS A 400 -1.86 -0.28 -20.10
C HIS A 400 -3.32 -0.47 -20.55
N PRO A 401 -3.61 -1.26 -21.60
CA PRO A 401 -4.98 -1.43 -22.13
C PRO A 401 -6.00 -1.95 -21.12
N SER A 402 -5.52 -2.68 -20.10
CA SER A 402 -6.39 -3.29 -19.08
C SER A 402 -6.83 -2.35 -17.97
N VAL A 403 -6.39 -1.09 -17.97
CA VAL A 403 -6.67 -0.16 -16.87
C VAL A 403 -8.17 0.16 -16.75
N GLY A 404 -8.93 0.09 -17.85
CA GLY A 404 -10.39 0.19 -17.85
C GLY A 404 -11.13 -1.10 -17.41
N SER A 405 -10.41 -2.15 -17.03
CA SER A 405 -11.01 -3.44 -16.69
C SER A 405 -11.77 -3.39 -15.36
N PRO A 406 -12.96 -4.00 -15.25
CA PRO A 406 -13.72 -4.04 -14.00
C PRO A 406 -13.11 -4.98 -12.93
N SER A 407 -12.08 -5.75 -13.26
CA SER A 407 -11.44 -6.72 -12.37
C SER A 407 -10.94 -6.10 -11.04
N PRO A 408 -11.33 -6.64 -9.86
CA PRO A 408 -10.87 -6.15 -8.56
C PRO A 408 -9.35 -6.24 -8.38
N ALA A 409 -8.74 -7.31 -8.89
CA ALA A 409 -7.30 -7.54 -8.80
C ALA A 409 -6.52 -6.47 -9.58
N ARG A 410 -7.04 -6.04 -10.74
CA ARG A 410 -6.46 -4.98 -11.57
C ARG A 410 -6.68 -3.58 -10.98
N ARG A 411 -7.81 -3.33 -10.31
CA ARG A 411 -8.01 -2.08 -9.55
C ARG A 411 -7.00 -1.94 -8.42
N ARG A 412 -6.81 -2.98 -7.59
CA ARG A 412 -5.81 -2.99 -6.52
C ARG A 412 -4.39 -2.75 -7.03
N PHE A 413 -4.05 -3.32 -8.19
CA PHE A 413 -2.77 -3.09 -8.84
C PHE A 413 -2.55 -1.62 -9.20
N CYS A 414 -3.52 -0.99 -9.85
CA CYS A 414 -3.42 0.41 -10.21
C CYS A 414 -3.31 1.31 -8.96
N SER A 415 -4.04 0.98 -7.89
CA SER A 415 -3.89 1.63 -6.59
C SER A 415 -2.48 1.41 -6.02
N SER A 416 -1.90 0.22 -6.14
CA SER A 416 -0.53 -0.06 -5.67
C SER A 416 0.52 0.77 -6.41
N ALA A 417 0.29 1.06 -7.70
CA ALA A 417 1.17 1.92 -8.47
C ALA A 417 1.14 3.37 -7.95
N PHE A 418 -0.07 3.87 -7.69
CA PHE A 418 -0.25 5.16 -7.01
C PHE A 418 0.45 5.19 -5.65
N PHE A 419 0.22 4.18 -4.80
CA PHE A 419 0.85 4.10 -3.48
C PHE A 419 2.38 4.08 -3.55
N ALA A 420 2.97 3.39 -4.51
CA ALA A 420 4.41 3.34 -4.68
C ALA A 420 4.99 4.72 -5.03
N VAL A 421 4.47 5.38 -6.08
CA VAL A 421 4.94 6.73 -6.48
C VAL A 421 4.75 7.73 -5.34
N ALA A 422 3.58 7.72 -4.71
CA ALA A 422 3.27 8.61 -3.60
C ALA A 422 4.20 8.35 -2.40
N THR A 423 4.49 7.09 -2.08
CA THR A 423 5.40 6.75 -0.95
C THR A 423 6.82 7.24 -1.22
N VAL A 424 7.36 7.06 -2.43
CA VAL A 424 8.70 7.56 -2.76
C VAL A 424 8.74 9.09 -2.64
N ALA A 425 7.77 9.79 -3.24
CA ALA A 425 7.71 11.24 -3.19
C ALA A 425 7.52 11.77 -1.75
N ARG A 426 6.75 11.06 -0.92
CA ARG A 426 6.52 11.41 0.49
C ARG A 426 7.77 11.27 1.35
N GLU A 427 8.50 10.18 1.17
CA GLU A 427 9.69 9.89 1.99
C GLU A 427 10.92 10.68 1.52
N ALA A 428 10.85 11.28 0.33
CA ALA A 428 11.90 12.13 -0.20
C ALA A 428 12.01 13.47 0.54
N GLU A 429 13.25 13.84 0.88
CA GLU A 429 13.57 15.17 1.39
C GLU A 429 13.54 16.18 0.22
N LEU A 430 12.33 16.64 -0.14
CA LEU A 430 12.05 17.40 -1.36
C LEU A 430 12.90 18.67 -1.52
N SER A 431 13.36 19.28 -0.42
CA SER A 431 14.23 20.46 -0.43
C SER A 431 15.64 20.19 -0.96
N LYS A 432 16.07 18.94 -1.05
CA LYS A 432 17.38 18.52 -1.58
C LYS A 432 17.33 18.03 -3.02
N LEU A 433 16.14 17.96 -3.62
CA LEU A 433 15.97 17.49 -4.98
C LEU A 433 16.30 18.61 -5.98
N CYS A 434 16.98 18.24 -7.07
CA CYS A 434 17.18 19.15 -8.19
C CYS A 434 15.88 19.34 -8.99
N PRO A 435 15.69 20.46 -9.72
CA PRO A 435 14.41 20.83 -10.32
C PRO A 435 13.90 19.79 -11.32
N GLU A 436 14.81 19.17 -12.09
CA GLU A 436 14.50 18.11 -13.04
C GLU A 436 13.91 16.87 -12.33
N ALA A 437 14.46 16.48 -11.17
CA ALA A 437 13.94 15.37 -10.37
C ALA A 437 12.55 15.69 -9.80
N LEU A 438 12.33 16.92 -9.31
CA LEU A 438 11.01 17.39 -8.86
C LEU A 438 9.97 17.31 -9.98
N LEU A 439 10.34 17.75 -11.19
CA LEU A 439 9.49 17.68 -12.37
C LEU A 439 9.15 16.23 -12.74
N LEU A 440 10.13 15.33 -12.69
CA LEU A 440 9.91 13.90 -12.96
C LEU A 440 8.99 13.24 -11.92
N PHE A 441 9.08 13.61 -10.65
CA PHE A 441 8.10 13.17 -9.64
C PHE A 441 6.69 13.69 -9.95
N LEU A 442 6.54 14.94 -10.37
CA LEU A 442 5.23 15.48 -10.79
C LEU A 442 4.71 14.76 -12.04
N LYS A 443 5.58 14.43 -13.01
CA LYS A 443 5.22 13.61 -14.18
C LYS A 443 4.75 12.22 -13.75
N ALA A 444 5.47 11.54 -12.86
CA ALA A 444 5.09 10.23 -12.33
C ALA A 444 3.73 10.29 -11.61
N LEU A 445 3.53 11.27 -10.72
CA LEU A 445 2.26 11.48 -10.02
C LEU A 445 1.10 11.78 -10.97
N SER A 446 1.35 12.54 -12.05
CA SER A 446 0.32 12.82 -13.05
C SER A 446 -0.14 11.56 -13.79
N ALA A 447 0.77 10.60 -14.03
CA ALA A 447 0.44 9.36 -14.74
C ALA A 447 -0.45 8.44 -13.88
N VAL A 448 -0.26 8.44 -12.56
CA VAL A 448 -1.04 7.61 -11.62
C VAL A 448 -2.22 8.35 -10.97
N ASP A 449 -2.44 9.63 -11.29
CA ASP A 449 -3.50 10.47 -10.68
C ASP A 449 -4.89 9.85 -10.85
N ARG A 450 -5.16 9.21 -11.98
CA ARG A 450 -6.43 8.51 -12.26
C ARG A 450 -6.75 7.35 -11.31
N PHE A 451 -5.77 6.88 -10.53
CA PHE A 451 -5.91 5.80 -9.56
C PHE A 451 -6.03 6.28 -8.13
N ARG A 452 -6.01 7.60 -7.92
CA ARG A 452 -6.10 8.16 -6.58
C ARG A 452 -7.44 7.80 -5.95
N GLU A 453 -7.39 7.36 -4.71
CA GLU A 453 -8.51 7.45 -3.78
C GLU A 453 -8.27 8.76 -3.03
N ASP A 454 -9.09 9.78 -3.28
CA ASP A 454 -8.87 11.17 -2.85
C ASP A 454 -8.29 11.27 -1.43
N SER A 455 -6.99 11.58 -1.33
CA SER A 455 -6.29 11.75 -0.07
C SER A 455 -5.77 13.19 0.06
N GLN A 456 -6.01 13.81 1.21
CA GLN A 456 -5.44 15.12 1.53
C GLN A 456 -3.89 15.07 1.48
N GLU A 457 -3.31 13.91 1.80
CA GLU A 457 -1.89 13.62 1.72
C GLU A 457 -1.34 13.80 0.30
N TYR A 458 -2.04 13.31 -0.73
CA TYR A 458 -1.64 13.49 -2.12
C TYR A 458 -1.55 14.97 -2.50
N ARG A 459 -2.56 15.77 -2.12
CA ARG A 459 -2.56 17.21 -2.38
C ARG A 459 -1.40 17.90 -1.67
N ALA A 460 -1.10 17.50 -0.43
CA ALA A 460 0.04 18.02 0.31
C ALA A 460 1.37 17.71 -0.39
N ILE A 461 1.57 16.47 -0.89
CA ILE A 461 2.77 16.08 -1.63
C ILE A 461 2.95 16.95 -2.89
N CYS A 462 1.90 17.11 -3.71
CA CYS A 462 1.95 17.95 -4.90
C CYS A 462 2.27 19.41 -4.56
N LEU A 463 1.64 19.96 -3.52
CA LEU A 463 1.92 21.32 -3.06
C LEU A 463 3.37 21.47 -2.60
N SER A 464 3.90 20.51 -1.84
CA SER A 464 5.29 20.55 -1.37
C SER A 464 6.29 20.45 -2.54
N LEU A 465 6.06 19.58 -3.53
CA LEU A 465 6.88 19.49 -4.73
C LEU A 465 6.92 20.83 -5.49
N VAL A 466 5.75 21.46 -5.69
CA VAL A 466 5.66 22.76 -6.36
C VAL A 466 6.33 23.86 -5.53
N GLN A 467 6.10 23.91 -4.22
CA GLN A 467 6.72 24.89 -3.33
C GLN A 467 8.26 24.77 -3.32
N CYS A 468 8.79 23.55 -3.26
CA CYS A 468 10.22 23.30 -3.37
C CYS A 468 10.76 23.73 -4.75
N GLY A 469 10.04 23.41 -5.83
CA GLY A 469 10.41 23.80 -7.20
C GLY A 469 10.45 25.32 -7.41
N ARG A 470 9.54 26.07 -6.78
CA ARG A 470 9.53 27.55 -6.86
C ARG A 470 10.79 28.20 -6.30
N ASN A 471 11.55 27.51 -5.43
CA ASN A 471 12.84 28.03 -4.96
C ASN A 471 13.88 28.17 -6.09
N PHE A 472 13.67 27.48 -7.22
CA PHE A 472 14.52 27.57 -8.41
C PHE A 472 14.08 28.69 -9.39
N GLY A 473 13.02 29.43 -9.06
CA GLY A 473 12.57 30.60 -9.81
C GLY A 473 11.96 30.27 -11.18
N ALA A 474 12.19 31.15 -12.16
CA ALA A 474 11.54 31.11 -13.47
C ALA A 474 11.86 29.83 -14.28
N ALA A 475 13.05 29.25 -14.12
CA ALA A 475 13.43 28.04 -14.85
C ALA A 475 12.48 26.86 -14.57
N PHE A 476 12.10 26.67 -13.31
CA PHE A 476 11.15 25.62 -12.94
C PHE A 476 9.73 25.92 -13.44
N GLU A 477 9.31 27.20 -13.41
CA GLU A 477 8.01 27.61 -13.99
C GLU A 477 7.96 27.35 -15.51
N ASP A 478 9.06 27.60 -16.21
CA ASP A 478 9.22 27.32 -17.64
C ASP A 478 9.13 25.81 -17.92
N ASP A 479 9.81 24.98 -17.12
CA ASP A 479 9.77 23.52 -17.24
C ASP A 479 8.36 22.94 -17.00
N LEU A 480 7.61 23.51 -16.04
CA LEU A 480 6.21 23.15 -15.80
C LEU A 480 5.33 23.47 -17.03
N LEU A 481 5.55 24.64 -17.64
CA LEU A 481 4.80 25.06 -18.83
C LEU A 481 5.13 24.21 -20.05
N ASP A 482 6.42 23.95 -20.27
CA ASP A 482 6.88 23.14 -21.40
C ASP A 482 6.33 21.71 -21.26
N THR A 483 6.37 21.12 -20.06
CA THR A 483 5.74 19.82 -19.78
C THR A 483 4.23 19.83 -20.04
N PHE A 484 3.51 20.86 -19.58
CA PHE A 484 2.08 20.99 -19.85
C PHE A 484 1.79 21.03 -21.36
N CYS A 485 2.63 21.72 -22.13
CA CYS A 485 2.50 21.80 -23.59
C CYS A 485 2.86 20.49 -24.29
N GLU A 486 3.83 19.73 -23.79
CA GLU A 486 4.21 18.42 -24.32
C GLU A 486 3.10 17.37 -24.16
N LEU A 487 2.42 17.36 -23.01
CA LEU A 487 1.31 16.44 -22.74
C LEU A 487 0.14 16.63 -23.72
N ASP A 488 0.02 17.83 -24.28
CA ASP A 488 -0.92 18.11 -25.35
C ASP A 488 -0.58 17.34 -26.64
N ARG A 489 0.68 17.11 -26.92
CA ARG A 489 1.08 16.47 -28.18
C ARG A 489 1.06 14.94 -28.09
N GLY A 490 0.90 14.39 -26.89
CA GLY A 490 0.96 12.96 -26.61
C GLY A 490 -0.29 12.17 -27.08
N PRO A 491 -0.13 10.92 -27.56
CA PRO A 491 -1.21 10.02 -27.97
C PRO A 491 -1.91 9.32 -26.77
N GLU A 492 -1.76 9.84 -25.55
CA GLU A 492 -2.11 9.11 -24.33
C GLU A 492 -3.62 9.03 -24.09
N SER A 493 -4.10 7.85 -23.72
CA SER A 493 -5.49 7.57 -23.34
C SER A 493 -5.96 8.34 -22.09
N ASN A 494 -5.03 8.88 -21.29
CA ASN A 494 -5.29 9.62 -20.05
C ASN A 494 -5.04 11.13 -20.16
N ARG A 495 -4.91 11.65 -21.39
CA ARG A 495 -4.51 13.04 -21.65
C ARG A 495 -5.34 14.08 -20.89
N GLU A 496 -6.67 13.96 -20.87
CA GLU A 496 -7.53 14.94 -20.19
C GLU A 496 -7.30 14.99 -18.68
N VAL A 497 -7.15 13.83 -18.04
CA VAL A 497 -6.87 13.74 -16.58
C VAL A 497 -5.51 14.36 -16.28
N ARG A 498 -4.48 14.05 -17.08
CA ARG A 498 -3.16 14.66 -16.91
C ARG A 498 -3.20 16.16 -17.14
N LEU A 499 -3.88 16.66 -18.17
CA LEU A 499 -4.03 18.10 -18.41
C LEU A 499 -4.71 18.81 -17.23
N TYR A 500 -5.77 18.21 -16.67
CA TYR A 500 -6.43 18.74 -15.48
C TYR A 500 -5.47 18.83 -14.27
N PHE A 501 -4.69 17.78 -14.05
CA PHE A 501 -3.66 17.74 -13.01
C PHE A 501 -2.61 18.85 -13.22
N TRP A 502 -2.05 18.99 -14.41
CA TRP A 502 -1.01 19.97 -14.71
C TRP A 502 -1.50 21.42 -14.66
N MET A 503 -2.74 21.70 -15.11
CA MET A 503 -3.33 23.03 -14.90
C MET A 503 -3.45 23.37 -13.41
N SER A 504 -3.73 22.37 -12.57
CA SER A 504 -3.78 22.56 -11.13
C SER A 504 -2.40 22.89 -10.55
N LEU A 505 -1.34 22.26 -11.05
CA LEU A 505 0.04 22.58 -10.66
C LEU A 505 0.45 24.00 -11.09
N LEU A 506 0.14 24.40 -12.32
CA LEU A 506 0.41 25.76 -12.82
C LEU A 506 -0.28 26.82 -11.96
N ALA A 507 -1.53 26.57 -11.57
CA ALA A 507 -2.27 27.45 -10.65
C ALA A 507 -1.62 27.50 -9.25
N MET A 508 -1.20 26.35 -8.70
CA MET A 508 -0.49 26.28 -7.41
C MET A 508 0.87 27.00 -7.44
N ALA A 509 1.59 26.88 -8.57
CA ALA A 509 2.85 27.56 -8.80
C ALA A 509 2.68 29.07 -8.99
N GLN A 510 1.46 29.54 -9.27
CA GLN A 510 1.13 30.94 -9.57
C GLN A 510 1.91 31.47 -10.79
N VAL A 511 2.09 30.62 -11.81
CA VAL A 511 2.80 30.98 -13.04
C VAL A 511 2.09 32.15 -13.71
N LYS A 512 2.80 33.27 -13.86
CA LYS A 512 2.20 34.54 -14.32
C LYS A 512 2.20 34.69 -15.84
N ASP A 513 3.19 34.11 -16.50
CA ASP A 513 3.32 34.15 -17.96
C ASP A 513 2.85 32.83 -18.56
N LEU A 514 1.63 32.83 -19.08
CA LEU A 514 0.99 31.66 -19.69
C LEU A 514 0.94 31.72 -21.22
N GLN A 515 1.64 32.69 -21.85
CA GLN A 515 1.51 32.92 -23.30
C GLN A 515 1.85 31.68 -24.12
N ARG A 516 2.92 30.95 -23.74
CA ARG A 516 3.32 29.69 -24.40
C ARG A 516 2.25 28.60 -24.29
N ALA A 517 1.48 28.58 -23.20
CA ALA A 517 0.45 27.58 -22.93
C ALA A 517 -0.92 27.93 -23.55
N TRP A 518 -1.08 29.13 -24.12
CA TRP A 518 -2.36 29.59 -24.71
C TRP A 518 -2.99 28.62 -25.71
N PRO A 519 -2.26 28.03 -26.68
CA PRO A 519 -2.87 27.11 -27.64
C PRO A 519 -3.51 25.89 -26.95
N VAL A 520 -2.87 25.39 -25.89
CA VAL A 520 -3.35 24.25 -25.11
C VAL A 520 -4.54 24.66 -24.24
N LEU A 521 -4.45 25.82 -23.57
CA LEU A 521 -5.55 26.36 -22.76
C LEU A 521 -6.80 26.64 -23.60
N LEU A 522 -6.67 27.25 -24.77
CA LEU A 522 -7.78 27.47 -25.71
C LEU A 522 -8.45 26.15 -26.12
N ARG A 523 -7.66 25.10 -26.33
CA ARG A 523 -8.18 23.77 -26.64
C ARG A 523 -8.91 23.14 -25.45
N CYS A 524 -8.37 23.27 -24.24
CA CYS A 524 -9.03 22.82 -23.00
C CYS A 524 -10.33 23.58 -22.72
N LEU A 525 -10.36 24.89 -23.00
CA LEU A 525 -11.56 25.74 -22.87
C LEU A 525 -12.66 25.31 -23.84
N ARG A 526 -12.31 24.93 -25.07
CA ARG A 526 -13.25 24.37 -26.04
C ARG A 526 -13.75 22.95 -25.70
N GLY A 527 -13.19 22.33 -24.66
CA GLY A 527 -13.68 21.06 -24.11
C GLY A 527 -14.96 21.24 -23.29
N SER A 528 -15.37 20.20 -22.56
CA SER A 528 -16.53 20.25 -21.68
C SER A 528 -16.18 19.82 -20.24
N GLY A 529 -16.97 20.25 -19.26
CA GLY A 529 -16.87 19.81 -17.86
C GLY A 529 -15.73 20.47 -17.06
N ALA A 530 -15.17 19.71 -16.12
CA ALA A 530 -14.19 20.20 -15.13
C ALA A 530 -12.88 20.71 -15.76
N LEU A 531 -12.49 20.16 -16.92
CA LEU A 531 -11.29 20.59 -17.64
C LEU A 531 -11.41 22.04 -18.12
N ALA A 532 -12.57 22.39 -18.70
CA ALA A 532 -12.84 23.74 -19.16
C ALA A 532 -12.89 24.73 -17.99
N ALA A 533 -13.58 24.36 -16.89
CA ALA A 533 -13.63 25.19 -15.68
C ALA A 533 -12.25 25.53 -15.13
N ARG A 534 -11.36 24.52 -15.07
CA ARG A 534 -9.99 24.70 -14.59
C ARG A 534 -9.16 25.57 -15.52
N ALA A 535 -9.34 25.44 -16.83
CA ALA A 535 -8.68 26.28 -17.82
C ALA A 535 -9.11 27.75 -17.70
N VAL A 536 -10.38 28.04 -17.43
CA VAL A 536 -10.87 29.42 -17.16
C VAL A 536 -10.20 29.98 -15.90
N ALA A 537 -10.17 29.21 -14.82
CA ALA A 537 -9.55 29.66 -13.57
C ALA A 537 -8.06 29.98 -13.73
N LEU A 538 -7.33 29.16 -14.51
CA LEU A 538 -5.93 29.41 -14.79
C LEU A 538 -5.72 30.61 -15.74
N ALA A 539 -6.58 30.78 -16.74
CA ALA A 539 -6.55 31.94 -17.65
C ALA A 539 -6.69 33.26 -16.88
N ALA A 540 -7.57 33.30 -15.89
CA ALA A 540 -7.80 34.45 -15.01
C ALA A 540 -6.55 34.86 -14.21
N LEU A 541 -5.60 33.94 -13.99
CA LEU A 541 -4.36 34.19 -13.26
C LEU A 541 -3.27 34.86 -14.13
N SER A 542 -3.40 34.81 -15.47
CA SER A 542 -2.43 35.38 -16.41
C SER A 542 -2.37 36.91 -16.35
N LYS A 543 -1.20 37.49 -16.66
CA LYS A 543 -1.00 38.95 -16.67
C LYS A 543 -1.74 39.70 -17.79
N ALA A 544 -2.21 38.99 -18.81
CA ALA A 544 -2.99 39.56 -19.91
C ALA A 544 -3.87 38.45 -20.49
N PRO A 545 -5.12 38.28 -20.03
CA PRO A 545 -6.03 37.40 -20.74
C PRO A 545 -6.27 38.00 -22.14
N ALA A 546 -5.71 37.37 -23.17
CA ALA A 546 -5.98 37.79 -24.55
C ALA A 546 -7.50 37.73 -24.79
N TRP A 547 -8.02 38.70 -25.56
CA TRP A 547 -9.42 38.73 -26.01
C TRP A 547 -9.94 37.35 -26.49
N GLU A 548 -9.08 36.59 -27.16
CA GLU A 548 -9.36 35.22 -27.62
C GLU A 548 -9.63 34.23 -26.47
N MET A 549 -8.89 34.32 -25.36
CA MET A 549 -9.11 33.46 -24.18
C MET A 549 -10.43 33.77 -23.49
N LEU A 550 -10.77 35.05 -23.39
CA LEU A 550 -12.03 35.47 -22.78
C LEU A 550 -13.22 35.03 -23.63
N THR A 551 -13.10 35.13 -24.95
CA THR A 551 -14.12 34.64 -25.88
C THR A 551 -14.27 33.11 -25.78
N ALA A 552 -13.16 32.36 -25.72
CA ALA A 552 -13.18 30.91 -25.54
C ALA A 552 -13.74 30.50 -24.15
N ALA A 553 -13.48 31.27 -23.10
CA ALA A 553 -14.06 31.03 -21.77
C ALA A 553 -15.58 31.27 -21.75
N LEU A 554 -16.07 32.29 -22.46
CA LEU A 554 -17.51 32.52 -22.63
C LEU A 554 -18.16 31.39 -23.45
N GLU A 555 -17.50 30.89 -24.49
CA GLU A 555 -17.96 29.69 -25.23
C GLU A 555 -18.01 28.45 -24.35
N ALA A 556 -16.99 28.25 -23.50
CA ALA A 556 -16.93 27.14 -22.55
C ALA A 556 -18.10 27.17 -21.55
N PHE A 557 -18.41 28.35 -21.00
CA PHE A 557 -19.57 28.55 -20.13
C PHE A 557 -20.89 28.35 -20.86
N GLU A 558 -20.94 28.71 -22.15
CA GLU A 558 -22.11 28.41 -22.95
C GLU A 558 -22.29 26.91 -23.22
N ALA A 559 -21.20 26.12 -23.20
CA ALA A 559 -21.26 24.68 -23.40
C ALA A 559 -21.42 23.89 -22.09
N ALA A 560 -20.95 24.41 -20.95
CA ALA A 560 -20.90 23.73 -19.67
C ALA A 560 -21.57 24.57 -18.56
N GLU A 561 -22.61 24.04 -17.93
CA GLU A 561 -23.23 24.65 -16.75
C GLU A 561 -22.38 24.38 -15.49
N GLY A 562 -22.08 25.40 -14.68
CA GLY A 562 -21.41 25.23 -13.40
C GLY A 562 -21.02 26.53 -12.68
N GLU A 563 -21.15 26.55 -11.35
CA GLU A 563 -20.79 27.71 -10.51
C GLU A 563 -19.28 28.03 -10.52
N GLU A 564 -18.42 27.01 -10.63
CA GLU A 564 -16.97 27.20 -10.70
C GLU A 564 -16.54 27.96 -11.97
N ILE A 565 -17.14 27.64 -13.11
CA ILE A 565 -16.89 28.34 -14.39
C ILE A 565 -17.33 29.80 -14.28
N MET A 566 -18.47 30.04 -13.63
CA MET A 566 -19.03 31.36 -13.40
C MET A 566 -18.10 32.22 -12.54
N SER A 567 -17.65 31.71 -11.40
CA SER A 567 -16.72 32.42 -10.51
C SER A 567 -15.37 32.73 -11.21
N ALA A 568 -14.84 31.78 -11.98
CA ALA A 568 -13.61 31.97 -12.74
C ALA A 568 -13.75 32.99 -13.89
N LEU A 569 -14.92 33.03 -14.54
CA LEU A 569 -15.25 34.03 -15.56
C LEU A 569 -15.38 35.44 -14.99
N GLN A 570 -16.01 35.58 -13.81
CA GLN A 570 -16.09 36.86 -13.11
C GLN A 570 -14.70 37.42 -12.86
N HIS A 571 -13.79 36.60 -12.30
CA HIS A 571 -12.42 37.00 -12.05
C HIS A 571 -11.65 37.34 -13.35
N SER A 572 -11.86 36.57 -14.43
CA SER A 572 -11.28 36.86 -15.75
C SER A 572 -11.75 38.20 -16.31
N ILE A 573 -13.04 38.51 -16.20
CA ILE A 573 -13.63 39.75 -16.70
C ILE A 573 -13.15 40.94 -15.89
N ASP A 574 -13.14 40.85 -14.56
CA ASP A 574 -12.62 41.93 -13.70
C ASP A 574 -11.18 42.29 -14.08
N ARG A 575 -10.32 41.28 -14.22
CA ARG A 575 -8.91 41.50 -14.55
C ARG A 575 -8.70 41.99 -15.98
N PHE A 576 -9.48 41.50 -16.94
CA PHE A 576 -9.45 42.01 -18.31
C PHE A 576 -9.82 43.49 -18.36
N MET A 577 -10.86 43.89 -17.62
CA MET A 577 -11.30 45.28 -17.56
C MET A 577 -10.24 46.19 -16.92
N GLU A 578 -9.55 45.73 -15.87
CA GLU A 578 -8.44 46.47 -15.24
C GLU A 578 -7.26 46.71 -16.20
N LEU A 579 -6.96 45.74 -17.07
CA LEU A 579 -5.84 45.85 -18.02
C LEU A 579 -6.20 46.65 -19.26
N ALA A 580 -7.42 46.46 -19.79
CA ALA A 580 -7.88 47.11 -21.02
C ALA A 580 -8.07 48.63 -20.87
N GLU A 581 -8.23 49.16 -19.65
CA GLU A 581 -8.18 50.60 -19.37
C GLU A 581 -6.82 51.22 -19.72
N SER A 582 -5.74 50.44 -19.68
CA SER A 582 -4.37 50.91 -19.96
C SER A 582 -3.96 50.85 -21.44
N GLU A 583 -4.62 50.02 -22.26
CA GLU A 583 -4.21 49.72 -23.65
C GLU A 583 -5.11 50.33 -24.75
N GLY A 584 -6.14 51.11 -24.36
CA GLY A 584 -7.06 51.78 -25.28
C GLY A 584 -8.38 51.01 -25.46
N GLY A 585 -9.49 51.65 -25.06
CA GLY A 585 -10.81 51.04 -24.80
C GLY A 585 -11.58 50.36 -25.96
N GLN A 586 -10.95 50.05 -27.09
CA GLN A 586 -11.58 49.28 -28.18
C GLN A 586 -11.93 47.84 -27.73
N GLN A 587 -11.04 47.20 -26.97
CA GLN A 587 -11.27 45.83 -26.49
C GLN A 587 -12.40 45.74 -25.44
N VAL A 588 -12.54 46.79 -24.62
CA VAL A 588 -13.65 46.92 -23.65
C VAL A 588 -15.00 46.97 -24.36
N THR A 589 -15.08 47.78 -25.42
CA THR A 589 -16.33 47.93 -26.19
C THR A 589 -16.74 46.61 -26.83
N ALA A 590 -15.77 45.86 -27.37
CA ALA A 590 -16.00 44.54 -27.93
C ALA A 590 -16.53 43.55 -26.87
N LEU A 591 -15.99 43.56 -25.64
CA LEU A 591 -16.46 42.71 -24.54
C LEU A 591 -17.92 42.97 -24.20
N LEU A 592 -18.27 44.23 -24.01
CA LEU A 592 -19.63 44.63 -23.66
C LEU A 592 -20.63 44.22 -24.74
N GLN A 593 -20.29 44.47 -26.02
CA GLN A 593 -21.11 44.05 -27.16
C GLN A 593 -21.27 42.53 -27.24
N GLU A 594 -20.20 41.77 -26.97
CA GLU A 594 -20.24 40.31 -27.03
C GLU A 594 -21.08 39.71 -25.89
N LEU A 595 -20.92 40.19 -24.65
CA LEU A 595 -21.75 39.79 -23.51
C LEU A 595 -23.23 40.15 -23.74
N GLN A 596 -23.50 41.34 -24.27
CA GLN A 596 -24.84 41.77 -24.66
C GLN A 596 -25.43 40.84 -25.73
N ARG A 597 -24.68 40.54 -26.79
CA ARG A 597 -25.11 39.64 -27.88
C ARG A 597 -25.44 38.25 -27.36
N ARG A 598 -24.60 37.68 -26.49
CA ARG A 598 -24.81 36.34 -25.90
C ARG A 598 -26.00 36.32 -24.95
N CYS A 599 -26.18 37.36 -24.13
CA CYS A 599 -27.36 37.50 -23.26
C CYS A 599 -28.67 37.49 -24.09
N HIS A 600 -28.74 38.28 -25.15
CA HIS A 600 -29.90 38.30 -26.06
C HIS A 600 -30.12 36.93 -26.72
N SER A 601 -29.05 36.30 -27.19
CA SER A 601 -29.13 34.99 -27.85
C SER A 601 -29.61 33.88 -26.92
N ALA A 602 -29.16 33.86 -25.65
CA ALA A 602 -29.61 32.90 -24.65
C ALA A 602 -31.10 33.07 -24.33
N GLN A 603 -31.54 34.32 -24.22
CA GLN A 603 -32.96 34.63 -23.99
C GLN A 603 -33.85 34.30 -25.18
N GLN A 604 -33.41 34.56 -26.42
CA GLN A 604 -34.13 34.14 -27.63
C GLN A 604 -34.28 32.62 -27.72
N ARG A 605 -33.32 31.88 -27.15
CA ARG A 605 -33.36 30.42 -27.03
C ARG A 605 -34.20 29.91 -25.85
N GLY A 606 -34.74 30.81 -25.00
CA GLY A 606 -35.55 30.48 -23.83
C GLY A 606 -34.76 29.99 -22.61
N ASP A 607 -33.43 30.23 -22.58
CA ASP A 607 -32.57 29.83 -21.47
C ASP A 607 -32.38 31.00 -20.47
N ASP A 608 -33.43 31.24 -19.68
CA ASP A 608 -33.51 32.40 -18.78
C ASP A 608 -32.44 32.38 -17.67
N LYS A 609 -32.08 31.18 -17.17
CA LYS A 609 -31.05 31.00 -16.14
C LYS A 609 -29.68 31.44 -16.66
N LYS A 610 -29.33 31.00 -17.87
CA LYS A 610 -28.05 31.34 -18.49
C LYS A 610 -27.98 32.78 -18.94
N ALA A 611 -29.08 33.29 -19.50
CA ALA A 611 -29.18 34.69 -19.85
C ALA A 611 -28.97 35.55 -18.59
N ALA A 612 -29.58 35.22 -17.44
CA ALA A 612 -29.37 35.93 -16.17
C ALA A 612 -27.90 35.93 -15.71
N LEU A 613 -27.19 34.80 -15.84
CA LEU A 613 -25.76 34.69 -15.50
C LEU A 613 -24.87 35.52 -16.45
N LEU A 614 -25.14 35.51 -17.76
CA LEU A 614 -24.44 36.37 -18.73
C LEU A 614 -24.70 37.85 -18.46
N PHE A 615 -25.91 38.19 -18.02
CA PHE A 615 -26.22 39.55 -17.61
C PHE A 615 -25.50 39.97 -16.33
N GLN A 616 -25.31 39.05 -15.38
CA GLN A 616 -24.49 39.30 -14.20
C GLN A 616 -23.03 39.60 -14.58
N LEU A 617 -22.46 38.87 -15.56
CA LEU A 617 -21.13 39.16 -16.11
C LEU A 617 -21.06 40.52 -16.81
N LEU A 618 -22.09 40.86 -17.58
CA LEU A 618 -22.17 42.16 -18.21
C LEU A 618 -22.23 43.29 -17.18
N CYS A 619 -23.02 43.12 -16.13
CA CYS A 619 -23.09 44.07 -15.03
C CYS A 619 -21.70 44.25 -14.38
N LEU A 620 -21.00 43.15 -14.07
CA LEU A 620 -19.64 43.19 -13.55
C LEU A 620 -18.70 44.02 -14.44
N ALA A 621 -18.69 43.76 -15.75
CA ALA A 621 -17.87 44.53 -16.71
C ALA A 621 -18.25 46.03 -16.73
N LEU A 622 -19.54 46.34 -16.64
CA LEU A 622 -20.05 47.72 -16.61
C LEU A 622 -19.68 48.49 -15.33
N GLN A 623 -19.38 47.83 -14.21
CA GLN A 623 -18.93 48.51 -12.97
C GLN A 623 -17.66 49.33 -13.18
N LYS A 624 -16.79 48.85 -14.08
CA LYS A 624 -15.49 49.45 -14.37
C LYS A 624 -15.58 50.46 -15.51
N GLN A 625 -16.77 50.97 -15.85
CA GLN A 625 -16.98 51.86 -16.99
C GLN A 625 -17.59 53.21 -16.59
N PRO A 626 -17.29 54.28 -17.35
CA PRO A 626 -17.89 55.59 -17.09
C PRO A 626 -19.41 55.55 -17.28
N ALA A 627 -20.13 56.35 -16.48
CA ALA A 627 -21.59 56.31 -16.38
C ALA A 627 -22.32 56.48 -17.73
N ALA A 628 -21.75 57.20 -18.68
CA ALA A 628 -22.32 57.38 -20.03
C ALA A 628 -22.36 56.06 -20.83
N THR A 629 -21.31 55.24 -20.76
CA THR A 629 -21.22 53.92 -21.41
C THR A 629 -22.21 52.94 -20.78
N VAL A 630 -22.36 53.01 -19.45
CA VAL A 630 -23.34 52.22 -18.71
C VAL A 630 -24.75 52.57 -19.17
N GLN A 631 -25.10 53.86 -19.26
CA GLN A 631 -26.43 54.29 -19.69
C GLN A 631 -26.78 53.86 -21.13
N ALA A 632 -25.81 53.86 -22.05
CA ALA A 632 -26.01 53.45 -23.43
C ALA A 632 -26.25 51.93 -23.58
N ALA A 633 -25.38 51.09 -23.00
CA ALA A 633 -25.53 49.63 -23.06
C ALA A 633 -26.83 49.15 -22.37
N VAL A 634 -27.21 49.82 -21.29
CA VAL A 634 -28.41 49.50 -20.49
C VAL A 634 -29.70 49.89 -21.21
N ALA A 635 -29.71 51.00 -21.97
CA ALA A 635 -30.86 51.42 -22.77
C ALA A 635 -31.27 50.38 -23.83
N GLU A 636 -30.32 49.57 -24.30
CA GLU A 636 -30.56 48.52 -25.29
C GLU A 636 -30.99 47.17 -24.67
N LEU A 637 -30.62 46.89 -23.42
CA LEU A 637 -30.86 45.59 -22.75
C LEU A 637 -32.09 45.53 -21.84
N LEU A 638 -32.54 46.67 -21.28
CA LEU A 638 -33.75 46.75 -20.45
C LEU A 638 -35.10 46.35 -21.09
N PRO A 639 -35.27 46.38 -22.43
CA PRO A 639 -36.47 45.84 -23.07
C PRO A 639 -36.67 44.32 -22.85
N LEU A 640 -35.64 43.59 -22.41
CA LEU A 640 -35.68 42.15 -22.11
C LEU A 640 -36.40 41.84 -20.78
N GLN A 641 -36.95 40.61 -20.65
CA GLN A 641 -37.88 40.15 -19.58
C GLN A 641 -37.47 40.41 -18.10
N GLN A 642 -38.42 40.19 -17.17
CA GLN A 642 -38.39 40.54 -15.73
C GLN A 642 -37.09 40.28 -14.92
N PRO A 643 -36.37 39.14 -15.01
CA PRO A 643 -35.24 38.86 -14.11
C PRO A 643 -34.03 39.79 -14.33
N PHE A 644 -33.83 40.28 -15.56
CA PHE A 644 -32.75 41.21 -15.93
C PHE A 644 -32.91 42.57 -15.25
N ARG A 645 -34.16 43.02 -15.13
CA ARG A 645 -34.50 44.31 -14.53
C ARG A 645 -34.19 44.34 -13.03
N GLN A 646 -34.41 43.23 -12.33
CA GLN A 646 -34.17 43.09 -10.89
C GLN A 646 -32.67 42.94 -10.57
N LEU A 647 -31.94 42.13 -11.34
CA LEU A 647 -30.48 41.97 -11.17
C LEU A 647 -29.74 43.29 -11.45
N PHE A 648 -30.16 44.02 -12.47
CA PHE A 648 -29.60 45.34 -12.78
C PHE A 648 -29.84 46.34 -11.65
N ALA A 649 -31.07 46.34 -11.14
CA ALA A 649 -31.47 47.20 -10.06
C ALA A 649 -30.63 46.95 -8.78
N ALA A 650 -30.47 45.69 -8.38
CA ALA A 650 -29.60 45.32 -7.25
C ALA A 650 -28.12 45.69 -7.46
N HIS A 651 -27.63 45.59 -8.70
CA HIS A 651 -26.26 45.95 -9.07
C HIS A 651 -26.02 47.47 -9.00
N VAL A 652 -26.96 48.26 -9.49
CA VAL A 652 -26.88 49.72 -9.43
C VAL A 652 -26.95 50.20 -7.98
N ALA A 653 -27.83 49.59 -7.19
CA ALA A 653 -28.04 49.87 -5.78
C ALA A 653 -26.76 49.70 -4.95
N SER A 654 -25.93 48.72 -5.30
CA SER A 654 -24.72 48.33 -4.56
C SER A 654 -23.43 49.02 -5.03
N THR A 655 -23.32 49.46 -6.29
CA THR A 655 -21.99 49.79 -6.88
C THR A 655 -21.76 51.27 -7.22
N PHE A 656 -22.77 52.06 -7.58
CA PHE A 656 -22.55 53.41 -8.11
C PHE A 656 -22.61 54.52 -7.04
N PRO A 657 -21.90 55.65 -7.19
CA PRO A 657 -22.06 56.84 -6.34
C PRO A 657 -23.51 57.30 -6.28
N GLU A 658 -23.93 57.89 -5.16
CA GLU A 658 -25.33 58.23 -4.88
C GLU A 658 -26.00 59.09 -5.98
N ALA A 659 -25.26 60.04 -6.56
CA ALA A 659 -25.75 60.87 -7.66
C ALA A 659 -26.05 60.07 -8.94
N ALA A 660 -25.22 59.07 -9.27
CA ALA A 660 -25.44 58.20 -10.41
C ALA A 660 -26.57 57.19 -10.16
N ARG A 661 -26.70 56.68 -8.91
CA ARG A 661 -27.85 55.86 -8.47
C ARG A 661 -29.15 56.62 -8.61
N GLN A 662 -29.18 57.89 -8.21
CA GLN A 662 -30.38 58.75 -8.31
C GLN A 662 -30.75 59.06 -9.76
N GLN A 663 -29.78 59.40 -10.62
CA GLN A 663 -30.04 59.66 -12.04
C GLN A 663 -30.54 58.41 -12.77
N LEU A 664 -29.97 57.25 -12.47
CA LEU A 664 -30.39 56.00 -13.08
C LEU A 664 -31.73 55.52 -12.53
N ALA A 665 -32.00 55.66 -11.22
CA ALA A 665 -33.30 55.38 -10.63
C ALA A 665 -34.39 56.28 -11.22
N ALA A 666 -34.11 57.58 -11.40
CA ALA A 666 -35.03 58.51 -12.06
C ALA A 666 -35.27 58.14 -13.54
N TRP A 667 -34.25 57.64 -14.23
CA TRP A 667 -34.37 57.17 -15.60
C TRP A 667 -35.13 55.83 -15.70
N LEU A 668 -34.88 54.88 -14.78
CA LEU A 668 -35.61 53.60 -14.65
C LEU A 668 -37.09 53.83 -14.30
N LEU A 669 -37.40 54.74 -13.37
CA LEU A 669 -38.78 55.13 -13.02
C LEU A 669 -39.53 55.70 -14.22
N ARG A 670 -38.85 56.50 -15.05
CA ARG A 670 -39.48 57.12 -16.23
C ARG A 670 -39.79 56.13 -17.35
N ARG A 671 -39.05 55.04 -17.48
CA ARG A 671 -39.15 54.13 -18.65
C ARG A 671 -39.60 52.71 -18.32
N PHE A 672 -39.34 52.22 -17.11
CA PHE A 672 -39.58 50.82 -16.69
C PHE A 672 -39.96 50.76 -15.19
N PRO A 673 -41.20 51.10 -14.81
CA PRO A 673 -41.63 51.27 -13.41
C PRO A 673 -41.50 50.01 -12.55
N ASP A 674 -41.63 48.82 -13.13
CA ASP A 674 -41.48 47.55 -12.39
C ASP A 674 -40.02 47.26 -11.98
N ALA A 675 -39.04 47.74 -12.77
CA ALA A 675 -37.61 47.65 -12.44
C ALA A 675 -37.24 48.56 -11.25
N ALA A 676 -37.89 49.73 -11.19
CA ALA A 676 -37.70 50.69 -10.12
C ALA A 676 -38.21 50.18 -8.76
N ARG A 677 -39.27 49.35 -8.74
CA ARG A 677 -39.71 48.67 -7.50
C ARG A 677 -38.66 47.71 -6.96
N ALA A 678 -38.12 46.83 -7.81
CA ALA A 678 -37.08 45.89 -7.39
C ALA A 678 -35.77 46.59 -6.95
N PHE A 679 -35.44 47.74 -7.55
CA PHE A 679 -34.33 48.61 -7.12
C PHE A 679 -34.52 49.12 -5.70
N HIS A 680 -35.74 49.54 -5.38
CA HIS A 680 -36.07 50.09 -4.07
C HIS A 680 -36.05 49.02 -2.97
N GLU A 681 -36.47 47.78 -3.29
CA GLU A 681 -36.48 46.64 -2.35
C GLU A 681 -35.07 46.10 -2.04
N SER A 682 -34.08 46.32 -2.93
CA SER A 682 -32.72 45.77 -2.82
C SER A 682 -31.66 46.79 -2.37
N THR A 683 -32.01 48.06 -2.18
CA THR A 683 -31.07 49.07 -1.64
C THR A 683 -31.14 49.13 -0.10
N PRO A 684 -30.00 49.08 0.63
CA PRO A 684 -30.00 49.45 2.05
C PRO A 684 -30.44 50.91 2.15
N ALA A 685 -31.46 51.18 3.00
CA ALA A 685 -32.19 52.43 3.15
C ALA A 685 -31.40 53.66 2.67
N ILE A 686 -31.62 54.04 1.41
CA ILE A 686 -31.16 55.33 0.90
C ILE A 686 -31.84 56.35 1.78
N GLY A 687 -31.06 57.16 2.51
CA GLY A 687 -31.57 58.30 3.27
C GLY A 687 -32.52 59.11 2.39
N GLU A 688 -33.63 59.56 2.97
CA GLU A 688 -34.86 60.01 2.30
C GLU A 688 -34.72 60.40 0.82
N PRO A 689 -35.49 59.75 -0.09
CA PRO A 689 -35.41 60.08 -1.51
C PRO A 689 -35.76 61.56 -1.73
N GLN A 690 -34.90 62.27 -2.47
CA GLN A 690 -35.15 63.65 -2.88
C GLN A 690 -36.54 63.80 -3.54
N PRO A 691 -37.19 64.97 -3.41
CA PRO A 691 -38.60 65.20 -3.79
C PRO A 691 -38.95 64.83 -5.24
N VAL A 692 -37.97 64.76 -6.15
CA VAL A 692 -38.16 64.33 -7.54
C VAL A 692 -38.52 62.84 -7.65
N LEU A 693 -38.01 62.00 -6.75
CA LEU A 693 -38.34 60.57 -6.67
C LEU A 693 -39.75 60.34 -6.06
N ARG A 694 -40.18 61.20 -5.13
CA ARG A 694 -41.54 61.17 -4.55
C ARG A 694 -42.65 61.55 -5.53
N ALA A 695 -42.34 62.35 -6.54
CA ALA A 695 -43.34 62.80 -7.51
C ALA A 695 -43.56 61.80 -8.67
N ALA A 696 -42.68 60.80 -8.79
CA ALA A 696 -42.70 59.82 -9.89
C ALA A 696 -43.07 58.39 -9.44
N MET A 697 -42.95 58.08 -8.14
CA MET A 697 -43.57 56.90 -7.50
C MET A 697 -45.03 57.18 -7.16
#